data_AF-A0AAD2DC67-F1
#
_entry.id   AF-A0AAD2DC67-F1
#
_cell.length_a   1.000
_cell.length_b   1.000
_cell.length_c   1.000
_cell.angle_alpha   90.00
_cell.angle_beta   90.00
_cell.angle_gamma   90.00
#
_symmetry.space_group_name_H-M   'P 1'
#
loop_
_entity.id
_entity.type
_entity.pdbx_description
1 polymer ?
#
loop_
_entity_poly.entity_id
_entity_poly.type
_entity_poly.pdbx_seq_one_letter_code
_entity_poly.pdbx_strand_id
1 'polypeptide(L)'
;MTCSTDIVNRKGSQEESKSNDRDEEQEEPPKLQQSGEQEDQDEEDAALTTRVNISTSLEYNPLLCFREEEKKQEEDKCTIVERTKLMKHLGDLEQTQIDLKNLKSIYDSSSLISDEKGRRMHQLVCITMYNEPYLQIFQTLVGIYRNYYELLEIDKQFRDRLAIVIICDGYQIFTKETEETPLQNWQRYQMAGLYDPEFTKSYLKTPDEKDSDKSPEYMNIEALKNCQGLRDSNKYYDLETSNLAHCYSRSMYIGNFLQGLTDSERKKLKVDELLSLDFLFGNQTTTKITTYQYEAETFQCYFLLVKSERSVFSKKYPINLCIFTNILHFYLKICLFSVKFWLRYEISSHISSRSMPIDVHLVIKHRNMGKIESHLWFFKGFCNTLNPEITTILDAGTIPMWKSISHMTMYMELYKDVGAVCGEIEVILTEKNDDGKEVTFFQSVLLRSQYGEYKLSHYLDKAAESFFGYISVLPGAFSMFRWECIKEEPLEEFLKGTSISDPSKPYPSCWEGNKFLAEDRIMPMEIISKKNENFVIKYVPGCKAKTDAPNNFITLIKQRRRWFNGSLFATLYVFTRIMKVKNRKRDKCCFWDILIYWLFFIYMFLNTLLGLLIVGLHYATYSIFVRSIFYGSKCNDVFVMANFLEYLYLAFLFFIFLFSICIRLEYCREYFKGIAAFMGFFSFMMTIVVLAVAMNLKLSEGVYIAIAGLVCTYLFPMVLNFSDLKLMDFIKGTIYIFFMIPTYINIMTIYSIANIHDVTWGSRGSSEGFKSESKRDRAQRIDYENFRFYCLLIWSACNAIFSRSIIYLSQENEQGSLSIIVTIFGALIVAKLVFSFIYQMHFKRIRSKLRKNIKKLTKESGYKHKVGEYIESS
;
A
#
# COMPACT_ATOMS: atom_id res chain seq x y z
N MET A 1 42.55 -52.59 22.79
CA MET A 1 43.27 -52.38 21.52
C MET A 1 43.50 -50.88 21.40
N THR A 2 44.53 -50.36 22.06
CA THR A 2 45.92 -50.17 21.57
C THR A 2 46.06 -49.06 20.53
N CYS A 3 46.90 -48.09 20.92
CA CYS A 3 47.67 -47.08 20.18
C CYS A 3 47.09 -45.65 20.25
N SER A 4 47.56 -44.72 21.09
CA SER A 4 48.91 -44.26 21.51
C SER A 4 49.63 -43.38 20.48
N THR A 5 50.28 -42.32 21.02
CA THR A 5 51.53 -41.66 20.57
C THR A 5 51.44 -40.76 19.31
N ASP A 6 52.01 -39.56 19.16
CA ASP A 6 53.06 -38.75 19.84
C ASP A 6 52.89 -37.26 19.41
N ILE A 7 53.07 -36.23 20.26
CA ILE A 7 54.29 -35.50 20.67
C ILE A 7 55.07 -34.79 19.52
N VAL A 8 55.41 -33.50 19.78
CA VAL A 8 56.62 -32.70 19.42
C VAL A 8 56.21 -31.29 18.92
N ASN A 9 56.11 -30.28 19.79
CA ASN A 9 57.15 -29.30 20.20
C ASN A 9 57.89 -28.57 19.06
N ARG A 10 57.76 -27.24 19.00
CA ARG A 10 58.93 -26.34 18.89
C ARG A 10 58.63 -24.94 19.43
N LYS A 11 59.53 -24.52 20.32
CA LYS A 11 59.66 -23.25 21.04
C LYS A 11 60.54 -22.26 20.26
N GLY A 12 60.46 -20.99 20.67
CA GLY A 12 61.56 -20.02 20.66
C GLY A 12 61.43 -18.95 19.58
N SER A 13 61.73 -17.68 19.82
CA SER A 13 62.39 -17.04 20.98
C SER A 13 62.30 -15.51 20.86
N GLN A 14 62.46 -14.86 22.01
CA GLN A 14 62.67 -13.43 22.25
C GLN A 14 63.92 -12.86 21.57
N GLU A 15 63.94 -11.54 21.32
CA GLU A 15 64.99 -10.55 21.70
C GLU A 15 64.64 -9.21 20.99
N GLU A 16 64.29 -8.12 21.69
CA GLU A 16 65.11 -7.14 22.43
C GLU A 16 65.79 -6.03 21.58
N SER A 17 65.38 -4.79 21.89
CA SER A 17 66.24 -3.63 22.22
C SER A 17 66.46 -2.48 21.20
N LYS A 18 66.17 -1.26 21.72
CA LYS A 18 66.93 0.02 21.63
C LYS A 18 67.07 0.69 20.25
N SER A 19 67.15 2.02 20.07
CA SER A 19 67.07 3.26 20.87
C SER A 19 67.38 4.43 19.90
N ASN A 20 67.07 5.67 20.30
CA ASN A 20 67.71 6.95 19.90
C ASN A 20 67.08 7.83 18.79
N ASP A 21 66.52 8.95 19.26
CA ASP A 21 66.98 10.34 19.07
C ASP A 21 66.99 11.07 17.70
N ARG A 22 66.29 12.22 17.74
CA ARG A 22 66.65 13.60 17.30
C ARG A 22 66.15 14.16 15.97
N ASP A 23 65.32 15.20 16.15
CA ASP A 23 65.42 16.62 15.74
C ASP A 23 65.46 17.06 14.26
N GLU A 24 64.49 17.94 13.98
CA GLU A 24 64.51 19.22 13.22
C GLU A 24 65.14 19.28 11.82
N GLU A 25 64.36 19.68 10.81
CA GLU A 25 64.41 21.05 10.24
C GLU A 25 63.42 21.26 9.08
N GLN A 26 63.07 22.53 8.90
CA GLN A 26 62.13 23.12 7.94
C GLN A 26 62.68 23.15 6.50
N GLU A 27 61.82 23.12 5.48
CA GLU A 27 61.97 23.94 4.27
C GLU A 27 60.72 23.88 3.35
N GLU A 28 60.21 25.06 2.98
CA GLU A 28 59.32 25.38 1.84
C GLU A 28 60.04 26.52 1.07
N PRO A 29 59.70 26.91 -0.19
CA PRO A 29 58.90 26.28 -1.27
C PRO A 29 59.66 26.38 -2.65
N PRO A 30 59.04 26.19 -3.85
CA PRO A 30 58.35 27.32 -4.49
C PRO A 30 57.10 26.96 -5.35
N LYS A 31 56.29 28.01 -5.56
CA LYS A 31 55.09 28.09 -6.42
C LYS A 31 55.41 27.95 -7.91
N LEU A 32 54.51 27.31 -8.66
CA LEU A 32 54.28 27.57 -10.08
C LEU A 32 52.79 27.40 -10.42
N GLN A 33 52.15 28.51 -10.78
CA GLN A 33 50.86 28.54 -11.47
C GLN A 33 51.05 28.09 -12.92
N GLN A 34 50.22 27.17 -13.40
CA GLN A 34 49.68 27.23 -14.76
C GLN A 34 48.33 26.53 -14.82
N SER A 35 47.38 27.28 -15.35
CA SER A 35 45.96 27.05 -15.56
C SER A 35 45.66 26.13 -16.75
N GLY A 36 44.52 25.45 -16.70
CA GLY A 36 43.68 25.23 -17.88
C GLY A 36 43.29 23.77 -18.15
N GLU A 37 41.98 23.53 -18.11
CA GLU A 37 41.28 22.43 -18.79
C GLU A 37 41.40 21.01 -18.20
N GLN A 38 40.77 20.78 -17.04
CA GLN A 38 40.38 19.43 -16.61
C GLN A 38 39.21 19.37 -15.59
N GLU A 39 38.41 20.42 -15.43
CA GLU A 39 37.40 20.50 -14.35
C GLU A 39 36.04 19.80 -14.62
N ASP A 40 35.80 19.20 -15.80
CA ASP A 40 34.50 18.56 -16.09
C ASP A 40 34.50 17.02 -15.99
N GLN A 41 35.64 16.38 -15.69
CA GLN A 41 35.70 14.92 -15.41
C GLN A 41 35.80 14.60 -13.91
N ASP A 42 36.30 15.52 -13.09
CA ASP A 42 36.48 15.28 -11.66
C ASP A 42 35.17 15.40 -10.85
N GLU A 43 34.13 16.10 -11.33
CA GLU A 43 32.82 16.12 -10.65
C GLU A 43 32.03 14.79 -10.82
N GLU A 44 32.30 14.03 -11.89
CA GLU A 44 31.63 12.74 -12.14
C GLU A 44 32.27 11.62 -11.30
N ASP A 45 33.60 11.66 -11.10
CA ASP A 45 34.32 10.77 -10.19
C ASP A 45 34.17 11.18 -8.71
N ALA A 46 34.13 12.50 -8.39
CA ALA A 46 33.89 12.99 -7.03
C ALA A 46 32.51 12.58 -6.50
N ALA A 47 31.48 12.62 -7.35
CA ALA A 47 30.11 12.20 -7.02
C ALA A 47 29.94 10.68 -6.92
N LEU A 48 30.75 9.90 -7.65
CA LEU A 48 30.85 8.46 -7.40
C LEU A 48 31.50 8.20 -6.03
N THR A 49 32.54 8.96 -5.66
CA THR A 49 33.21 8.81 -4.36
C THR A 49 32.38 9.24 -3.15
N THR A 50 31.44 10.19 -3.27
CA THR A 50 30.66 10.63 -2.10
C THR A 50 29.72 9.55 -1.57
N ARG A 51 29.21 8.67 -2.45
CA ARG A 51 28.36 7.54 -2.06
C ARG A 51 29.12 6.27 -1.76
N VAL A 52 30.35 6.13 -2.26
CA VAL A 52 31.28 5.05 -1.85
C VAL A 52 31.60 5.11 -0.35
N ASN A 53 31.34 6.25 0.32
CA ASN A 53 31.53 6.40 1.76
C ASN A 53 30.41 5.80 2.64
N ILE A 54 29.22 5.46 2.10
CA ILE A 54 28.41 4.39 2.70
C ILE A 54 28.84 3.13 1.97
N SER A 55 29.64 2.33 2.65
CA SER A 55 30.33 1.22 2.02
C SER A 55 29.39 0.36 1.16
N THR A 56 29.86 -0.08 0.00
CA THR A 56 29.19 -1.17 -0.75
C THR A 56 29.15 -2.48 0.05
N SER A 57 29.86 -2.56 1.19
CA SER A 57 29.72 -3.63 2.18
C SER A 57 28.42 -3.53 2.96
N LEU A 58 27.89 -4.67 3.36
CA LEU A 58 26.74 -4.75 4.24
C LEU A 58 27.08 -4.20 5.62
N GLU A 59 26.35 -3.19 6.08
CA GLU A 59 26.47 -2.67 7.45
C GLU A 59 25.35 -3.24 8.32
N TYR A 60 25.67 -3.57 9.57
CA TYR A 60 24.72 -4.14 10.53
C TYR A 60 24.64 -3.28 11.79
N ASN A 61 23.43 -2.90 12.17
CA ASN A 61 23.15 -2.11 13.36
C ASN A 61 21.98 -2.74 14.16
N PRO A 62 22.20 -3.19 15.41
CA PRO A 62 21.10 -3.53 16.30
C PRO A 62 20.41 -2.25 16.77
N LEU A 63 19.11 -2.15 16.51
CA LEU A 63 18.25 -1.03 16.89
C LEU A 63 17.35 -1.44 18.04
N LEU A 64 17.14 -0.53 18.98
CA LEU A 64 16.33 -0.81 20.16
C LEU A 64 15.30 0.29 20.37
N CYS A 65 14.03 -0.14 20.43
CA CYS A 65 12.90 0.73 20.74
C CYS A 65 12.56 0.53 22.21
N PHE A 66 12.82 1.57 23.00
CA PHE A 66 12.52 1.58 24.42
C PHE A 66 11.37 2.52 24.72
N ARG A 67 10.56 2.13 25.72
CA ARG A 67 9.57 3.02 26.34
C ARG A 67 10.10 3.41 27.72
N GLU A 68 10.28 4.70 27.92
CA GLU A 68 10.67 5.24 29.23
C GLU A 68 9.45 5.24 30.15
N GLU A 69 9.56 4.63 31.33
CA GLU A 69 8.67 4.92 32.44
C GLU A 69 9.36 5.92 33.37
N GLU A 70 8.69 7.04 33.67
CA GLU A 70 9.07 7.85 34.84
C GLU A 70 8.68 7.06 36.10
N LYS A 71 9.61 6.96 37.06
CA LYS A 71 9.28 6.48 38.41
C LYS A 71 8.13 7.32 38.95
N LYS A 72 6.94 6.73 39.08
CA LYS A 72 6.04 7.15 40.17
C LYS A 72 6.75 6.79 41.45
N GLN A 73 7.38 7.77 42.09
CA GLN A 73 7.77 7.63 43.49
C GLN A 73 6.53 7.11 44.23
N GLU A 74 6.71 5.99 44.92
CA GLU A 74 5.79 5.55 45.96
C GLU A 74 5.75 6.65 47.03
N GLU A 75 4.87 7.62 46.85
CA GLU A 75 4.42 8.47 47.94
C GLU A 75 3.04 7.99 48.39
N ASP A 76 2.96 7.83 49.71
CA ASP A 76 1.89 7.24 50.49
C ASP A 76 0.48 7.71 50.14
N LYS A 77 -0.44 6.75 50.27
CA LYS A 77 -1.88 6.89 50.58
C LYS A 77 -2.49 8.29 50.37
N CYS A 78 -3.14 8.52 49.22
CA CYS A 78 -4.32 9.40 49.21
C CYS A 78 -5.32 9.14 48.06
N THR A 79 -6.57 9.40 48.40
CA THR A 79 -7.89 9.21 47.79
C THR A 79 -8.08 9.07 46.26
N ILE A 80 -8.92 8.08 45.89
CA ILE A 80 -9.40 7.69 44.55
C ILE A 80 -10.11 8.82 43.75
N VAL A 81 -10.49 9.93 44.39
CA VAL A 81 -11.29 11.00 43.75
C VAL A 81 -10.43 12.01 42.96
N GLU A 82 -9.13 12.13 43.24
CA GLU A 82 -8.23 13.02 42.47
C GLU A 82 -7.58 12.32 41.26
N ARG A 83 -7.50 10.98 41.25
CA ARG A 83 -6.99 10.20 40.10
C ARG A 83 -7.79 10.44 38.81
N THR A 84 -9.10 10.65 38.90
CA THR A 84 -9.96 10.87 37.73
C THR A 84 -9.85 12.30 37.16
N LYS A 85 -9.40 13.26 37.99
CA LYS A 85 -9.11 14.63 37.52
C LYS A 85 -7.68 14.77 37.00
N LEU A 86 -6.71 14.04 37.57
CA LEU A 86 -5.31 14.02 37.10
C LEU A 86 -5.13 13.24 35.78
N MET A 87 -5.85 12.13 35.59
CA MET A 87 -5.86 11.36 34.32
C MET A 87 -6.44 12.14 33.13
N LYS A 88 -7.13 13.26 33.39
CA LYS A 88 -7.66 14.15 32.34
C LYS A 88 -6.66 15.23 31.92
N HIS A 89 -5.51 15.33 32.58
CA HIS A 89 -4.43 16.28 32.27
C HIS A 89 -3.06 15.61 32.04
N LEU A 90 -2.88 14.34 32.41
CA LEU A 90 -1.68 13.54 32.10
C LEU A 90 -1.81 12.86 30.73
N GLY A 91 -2.02 13.64 29.68
CA GLY A 91 -1.91 13.21 28.29
C GLY A 91 -0.49 13.26 27.74
N ASP A 92 0.49 13.59 28.59
CA ASP A 92 1.83 13.98 28.16
C ASP A 92 2.90 12.98 28.66
N LEU A 93 3.66 12.47 27.68
CA LEU A 93 5.05 11.99 27.77
C LEU A 93 5.31 10.58 28.32
N GLU A 94 4.92 9.55 27.56
CA GLU A 94 5.79 8.37 27.35
C GLU A 94 6.57 8.61 26.05
N GLN A 95 7.76 9.24 26.13
CA GLN A 95 8.60 9.38 24.93
C GLN A 95 9.17 8.01 24.56
N THR A 96 8.55 7.34 23.60
CA THR A 96 9.18 6.19 22.94
C THR A 96 10.36 6.71 22.12
N GLN A 97 11.58 6.35 22.52
CA GLN A 97 12.81 6.74 21.83
C GLN A 97 13.41 5.50 21.14
N ILE A 98 13.86 5.71 19.90
CA ILE A 98 14.60 4.71 19.13
C ILE A 98 16.03 5.24 19.00
N ASP A 99 17.00 4.56 19.61
CA ASP A 99 18.40 4.97 19.49
C ASP A 99 18.95 4.56 18.11
N LEU A 100 19.23 5.58 17.28
CA LEU A 100 19.82 5.45 15.95
C LEU A 100 21.19 6.13 15.87
N LYS A 101 21.89 6.35 16.99
CA LYS A 101 23.18 7.10 17.02
C LYS A 101 24.17 6.64 15.95
N ASN A 102 24.32 5.33 15.74
CA ASN A 102 25.22 4.78 14.71
C ASN A 102 24.76 5.09 13.28
N LEU A 103 23.44 5.11 13.04
CA LEU A 103 22.87 5.43 11.74
C LEU A 103 23.05 6.92 11.44
N LYS A 104 22.89 7.78 12.45
CA LYS A 104 23.13 9.21 12.34
C LYS A 104 24.59 9.51 11.98
N SER A 105 25.56 8.84 12.61
CA SER A 105 26.98 9.02 12.27
C SER A 105 27.33 8.60 10.84
N ILE A 106 26.68 7.56 10.29
CA ILE A 106 26.87 7.14 8.89
C ILE A 106 26.42 8.26 7.94
N TYR A 107 25.23 8.82 8.17
CA TYR A 107 24.68 9.87 7.30
C TYR A 107 25.27 11.28 7.53
N ASP A 108 25.77 11.55 8.74
CA ASP A 108 26.50 12.78 9.09
C ASP A 108 27.91 12.76 8.47
N SER A 109 28.59 11.61 8.49
CA SER A 109 29.92 11.45 7.86
C SER A 109 29.87 11.40 6.33
N SER A 110 28.74 10.99 5.75
CA SER A 110 28.53 10.94 4.30
C SER A 110 27.96 12.22 3.67
N SER A 111 27.87 13.34 4.40
CA SER A 111 27.32 14.65 3.94
C SER A 111 25.84 14.65 3.51
N LEU A 112 25.06 13.61 3.84
CA LEU A 112 23.69 13.41 3.35
C LEU A 112 22.59 14.09 4.19
N ILE A 113 22.88 14.40 5.46
CA ILE A 113 21.95 15.13 6.34
C ILE A 113 21.98 16.64 6.03
N SER A 114 23.12 17.14 5.60
CA SER A 114 23.31 18.45 5.00
C SER A 114 24.60 18.44 4.17
N ASP A 115 24.47 18.54 2.84
CA ASP A 115 25.57 18.93 1.94
C ASP A 115 26.22 20.23 2.49
N GLU A 116 27.48 20.54 2.14
CA GLU A 116 28.10 21.86 2.34
C GLU A 116 27.19 23.03 1.88
N LYS A 117 26.20 22.75 1.01
CA LYS A 117 25.11 23.66 0.57
C LYS A 117 23.84 23.66 1.44
N GLY A 118 23.80 22.95 2.58
CA GLY A 118 22.69 22.90 3.53
C GLY A 118 21.44 22.12 3.10
N ARG A 119 21.55 21.16 2.17
CA ARG A 119 20.38 20.45 1.60
C ARG A 119 20.05 19.16 2.36
N ARG A 120 18.78 19.00 2.76
CA ARG A 120 18.25 17.85 3.55
C ARG A 120 17.90 16.64 2.68
N MET A 121 17.79 15.45 3.28
CA MET A 121 17.19 14.27 2.62
C MET A 121 15.81 14.63 2.05
N HIS A 122 15.58 14.30 0.77
CA HIS A 122 14.35 14.72 0.10
C HIS A 122 13.21 13.73 0.35
N GLN A 123 13.45 12.43 0.10
CA GLN A 123 12.40 11.43 0.16
C GLN A 123 12.84 10.17 0.89
N LEU A 124 12.05 9.73 1.88
CA LEU A 124 12.23 8.44 2.54
C LEU A 124 11.02 7.53 2.27
N VAL A 125 11.27 6.32 1.77
CA VAL A 125 10.21 5.37 1.40
C VAL A 125 10.16 4.21 2.39
N CYS A 126 9.05 4.04 3.09
CA CYS A 126 8.77 2.89 3.94
C CYS A 126 8.06 1.80 3.15
N ILE A 127 8.58 0.57 3.21
CA ILE A 127 7.89 -0.64 2.78
C ILE A 127 7.62 -1.47 4.03
N THR A 128 6.35 -1.65 4.39
CA THR A 128 5.99 -2.57 5.48
C THR A 128 5.69 -3.96 4.93
N MET A 129 6.29 -4.98 5.56
CA MET A 129 6.11 -6.38 5.20
C MET A 129 5.95 -7.28 6.43
N TYR A 130 5.25 -8.39 6.25
CA TYR A 130 5.00 -9.44 7.22
C TYR A 130 5.66 -10.73 6.74
N ASN A 131 5.05 -11.39 5.76
CA ASN A 131 5.45 -12.69 5.22
C ASN A 131 5.35 -12.74 3.69
N GLU A 132 5.30 -11.58 3.04
CA GLU A 132 5.17 -11.47 1.60
C GLU A 132 6.35 -12.18 0.90
N PRO A 133 6.10 -12.89 -0.21
CA PRO A 133 7.17 -13.50 -1.00
C PRO A 133 8.18 -12.46 -1.49
N TYR A 134 9.45 -12.86 -1.58
CA TYR A 134 10.51 -11.99 -2.12
C TYR A 134 10.17 -11.39 -3.50
N LEU A 135 9.43 -12.13 -4.36
CA LEU A 135 8.97 -11.63 -5.66
C LEU A 135 8.11 -10.36 -5.53
N GLN A 136 7.19 -10.33 -4.57
CA GLN A 136 6.31 -9.18 -4.35
C GLN A 136 7.11 -7.95 -3.89
N ILE A 137 8.10 -8.17 -3.01
CA ILE A 137 9.01 -7.11 -2.57
C ILE A 137 9.85 -6.60 -3.74
N PHE A 138 10.38 -7.50 -4.57
CA PHE A 138 11.12 -7.14 -5.76
C PHE A 138 10.28 -6.29 -6.72
N GLN A 139 9.02 -6.67 -6.96
CA GLN A 139 8.11 -5.90 -7.81
C GLN A 139 7.83 -4.49 -7.25
N THR A 140 7.61 -4.35 -5.94
CA THR A 140 7.50 -3.05 -5.27
C THR A 140 8.76 -2.21 -5.48
N LEU A 141 9.94 -2.79 -5.27
CA LEU A 141 11.23 -2.11 -5.45
C LEU A 141 11.43 -1.66 -6.90
N VAL A 142 11.13 -2.51 -7.89
CA VAL A 142 11.17 -2.13 -9.31
C VAL A 142 10.33 -0.89 -9.56
N GLY A 143 9.11 -0.83 -9.02
CA GLY A 143 8.24 0.36 -9.13
C GLY A 143 8.85 1.62 -8.53
N ILE A 144 9.51 1.51 -7.36
CA ILE A 144 10.19 2.64 -6.69
C ILE A 144 11.38 3.12 -7.53
N TYR A 145 12.31 2.21 -7.89
CA TYR A 145 13.49 2.55 -8.69
C TYR A 145 13.07 3.22 -10.00
N ARG A 146 12.00 2.71 -10.64
CA ARG A 146 11.46 3.28 -11.90
C ARG A 146 11.09 4.74 -11.75
N ASN A 147 10.38 5.09 -10.69
CA ASN A 147 10.01 6.48 -10.43
C ASN A 147 11.21 7.32 -9.99
N TYR A 148 12.19 6.74 -9.32
CA TYR A 148 13.41 7.45 -8.93
C TYR A 148 14.26 7.86 -10.14
N TYR A 149 14.45 6.95 -11.11
CA TYR A 149 15.13 7.30 -12.36
C TYR A 149 14.46 8.47 -13.07
N GLU A 150 13.13 8.50 -13.11
CA GLU A 150 12.40 9.64 -13.68
C GLU A 150 12.64 10.94 -12.90
N LEU A 151 12.67 10.90 -11.57
CA LEU A 151 13.00 12.08 -10.75
C LEU A 151 14.42 12.60 -11.07
N LEU A 152 15.39 11.69 -11.21
CA LEU A 152 16.77 12.04 -11.58
C LEU A 152 16.89 12.65 -12.98
N GLU A 153 16.08 12.17 -13.94
CA GLU A 153 16.01 12.75 -15.28
C GLU A 153 15.39 14.16 -15.27
N ILE A 154 14.44 14.41 -14.37
CA ILE A 154 13.81 15.73 -14.23
C ILE A 154 14.76 16.72 -13.56
N ASP A 155 15.36 16.32 -12.45
CA ASP A 155 16.26 17.16 -11.68
C ASP A 155 17.36 16.32 -11.01
N LYS A 156 18.61 16.59 -11.40
CA LYS A 156 19.78 15.91 -10.84
C LYS A 156 19.94 16.16 -9.34
N GLN A 157 19.29 17.18 -8.76
CA GLN A 157 19.32 17.41 -7.32
C GLN A 157 18.67 16.30 -6.50
N PHE A 158 17.85 15.44 -7.09
CA PHE A 158 17.31 14.25 -6.41
C PHE A 158 18.36 13.14 -6.23
N ARG A 159 19.53 13.29 -6.85
CA ARG A 159 20.68 12.41 -6.68
C ARG A 159 21.04 12.33 -5.20
N ASP A 160 21.13 11.10 -4.70
CA ASP A 160 21.51 10.75 -3.33
C ASP A 160 20.59 11.29 -2.21
N ARG A 161 19.41 11.83 -2.55
CA ARG A 161 18.43 12.35 -1.58
C ARG A 161 17.23 11.43 -1.36
N LEU A 162 17.33 10.16 -1.76
CA LEU A 162 16.31 9.13 -1.57
C LEU A 162 16.88 7.87 -0.93
N ALA A 163 16.17 7.37 0.09
CA ALA A 163 16.46 6.08 0.73
C ALA A 163 15.17 5.25 0.93
N ILE A 164 15.34 3.94 1.02
CA ILE A 164 14.26 2.95 1.20
C ILE A 164 14.46 2.24 2.53
N VAL A 165 13.42 2.16 3.34
CA VAL A 165 13.38 1.42 4.60
C VAL A 165 12.35 0.30 4.47
N ILE A 166 12.82 -0.94 4.44
CA ILE A 166 12.00 -2.15 4.41
C ILE A 166 11.89 -2.68 5.84
N ILE A 167 10.67 -2.69 6.40
CA ILE A 167 10.45 -3.12 7.78
C ILE A 167 9.68 -4.45 7.79
N CYS A 168 10.36 -5.50 8.26
CA CYS A 168 9.78 -6.82 8.49
C CYS A 168 9.23 -6.94 9.90
N ASP A 169 7.95 -7.29 10.00
CA ASP A 169 7.23 -7.40 11.26
C ASP A 169 7.38 -8.77 11.93
N GLY A 170 8.55 -9.01 12.52
CA GLY A 170 8.85 -10.21 13.30
C GLY A 170 9.83 -11.16 12.60
N TYR A 171 10.84 -11.60 13.36
CA TYR A 171 11.95 -12.39 12.82
C TYR A 171 11.51 -13.82 12.46
N GLN A 172 10.64 -14.43 13.27
CA GLN A 172 10.10 -15.77 12.97
C GLN A 172 9.30 -15.79 11.67
N ILE A 173 8.60 -14.70 11.38
CA ILE A 173 7.80 -14.59 10.16
C ILE A 173 8.71 -14.38 8.95
N PHE A 174 9.77 -13.58 9.11
CA PHE A 174 10.81 -13.40 8.09
C PHE A 174 11.50 -14.71 7.70
N THR A 175 11.77 -15.59 8.68
CA THR A 175 12.47 -16.85 8.46
C THR A 175 11.56 -18.00 8.03
N LYS A 176 10.23 -17.83 8.15
CA LYS A 176 9.26 -18.86 7.80
C LYS A 176 9.27 -19.15 6.30
N GLU A 177 9.18 -20.42 5.95
CA GLU A 177 8.93 -20.84 4.57
C GLU A 177 7.55 -20.37 4.11
N THR A 178 7.53 -19.66 2.98
CA THR A 178 6.29 -19.45 2.22
C THR A 178 6.02 -20.71 1.40
N GLU A 179 4.75 -21.13 1.32
CA GLU A 179 4.32 -22.39 0.69
C GLU A 179 4.76 -22.58 -0.78
N GLU A 180 5.23 -21.50 -1.44
CA GLU A 180 5.47 -21.45 -2.89
C GLU A 180 6.94 -21.37 -3.35
N THR A 181 7.92 -21.23 -2.44
CA THR A 181 9.33 -21.03 -2.85
C THR A 181 10.25 -22.15 -2.40
N PRO A 182 11.07 -22.76 -3.29
CA PRO A 182 12.03 -23.80 -2.93
C PRO A 182 13.21 -23.31 -2.08
N LEU A 183 13.31 -22.00 -1.84
CA LEU A 183 14.37 -21.34 -1.07
C LEU A 183 13.73 -20.37 -0.05
N GLN A 184 14.28 -20.29 1.16
CA GLN A 184 13.71 -19.46 2.23
C GLN A 184 13.88 -17.97 1.90
N ASN A 185 12.87 -17.13 2.21
CA ASN A 185 12.89 -15.70 1.85
C ASN A 185 14.18 -14.99 2.30
N TRP A 186 14.65 -15.24 3.53
CA TRP A 186 15.89 -14.66 4.06
C TRP A 186 17.14 -15.06 3.27
N GLN A 187 17.21 -16.29 2.74
CA GLN A 187 18.31 -16.74 1.88
C GLN A 187 18.36 -15.93 0.58
N ARG A 188 17.19 -15.52 0.07
CA ARG A 188 17.08 -14.69 -1.14
C ARG A 188 17.58 -13.26 -0.88
N TYR A 189 17.32 -12.69 0.31
CA TYR A 189 17.92 -11.43 0.73
C TYR A 189 19.43 -11.53 0.93
N GLN A 190 19.93 -12.68 1.42
CA GLN A 190 21.36 -12.96 1.52
C GLN A 190 22.02 -13.04 0.14
N MET A 191 21.39 -13.73 -0.82
CA MET A 191 21.86 -13.76 -2.21
C MET A 191 21.87 -12.38 -2.86
N ALA A 192 20.89 -11.53 -2.56
CA ALA A 192 20.91 -10.12 -2.99
C ALA A 192 21.98 -9.28 -2.27
N GLY A 193 22.55 -9.80 -1.17
CA GLY A 193 23.54 -9.14 -0.36
C GLY A 193 22.98 -8.08 0.60
N LEU A 194 21.71 -8.18 0.98
CA LEU A 194 21.02 -7.25 1.90
C LEU A 194 20.80 -7.85 3.31
N TYR A 195 21.16 -9.12 3.51
CA TYR A 195 21.00 -9.81 4.78
C TYR A 195 22.18 -10.77 5.02
N ASP A 196 22.64 -10.87 6.26
CA ASP A 196 23.62 -11.87 6.66
C ASP A 196 23.22 -12.47 8.03
N PRO A 197 22.94 -13.80 8.08
CA PRO A 197 22.48 -14.46 9.28
C PRO A 197 23.53 -14.53 10.40
N GLU A 198 24.84 -14.44 10.10
CA GLU A 198 25.89 -14.54 11.12
C GLU A 198 25.81 -13.38 12.12
N PHE A 199 25.39 -12.18 11.69
CA PHE A 199 25.14 -11.05 12.61
C PHE A 199 23.98 -11.29 13.57
N THR A 200 22.95 -12.03 13.15
CA THR A 200 21.77 -12.34 13.98
C THR A 200 21.94 -13.56 14.85
N LYS A 201 22.86 -14.46 14.50
CA LYS A 201 23.08 -15.75 15.18
C LYS A 201 23.45 -15.60 16.65
N SER A 202 24.20 -14.55 16.98
CA SER A 202 24.55 -14.22 18.36
C SER A 202 23.35 -13.77 19.20
N TYR A 203 22.18 -13.50 18.61
CA TYR A 203 20.98 -13.05 19.32
C TYR A 203 19.90 -14.13 19.42
N LEU A 204 20.14 -15.29 18.81
CA LEU A 204 19.24 -16.44 18.77
C LEU A 204 19.81 -17.56 19.64
N LYS A 205 19.01 -18.11 20.56
CA LYS A 205 19.30 -19.41 21.16
C LYS A 205 18.90 -20.49 20.18
N THR A 206 19.82 -21.39 19.91
CA THR A 206 19.53 -22.67 19.24
C THR A 206 18.63 -23.50 20.15
N PRO A 207 17.47 -23.99 19.67
CA PRO A 207 16.74 -25.05 20.37
C PRO A 207 17.66 -26.25 20.58
N ASP A 208 17.63 -26.89 21.75
CA ASP A 208 18.37 -28.14 21.97
C ASP A 208 17.91 -29.20 20.95
N GLU A 209 18.83 -30.03 20.43
CA GLU A 209 18.57 -31.02 19.36
C GLU A 209 17.42 -32.02 19.65
N LYS A 210 16.96 -32.10 20.90
CA LYS A 210 15.81 -32.94 21.31
C LYS A 210 14.45 -32.27 21.18
N ASP A 211 14.41 -30.97 20.90
CA ASP A 211 13.23 -30.10 20.82
C ASP A 211 13.14 -29.44 19.43
N SER A 212 13.41 -30.19 18.35
CA SER A 212 13.42 -29.69 16.97
C SER A 212 12.09 -29.08 16.49
N ASP A 213 11.00 -29.33 17.22
CA ASP A 213 9.67 -28.72 16.96
C ASP A 213 9.47 -27.36 17.68
N LYS A 214 10.41 -26.90 18.51
CA LYS A 214 10.32 -25.62 19.22
C LYS A 214 11.05 -24.50 18.47
N SER A 215 10.44 -23.32 18.44
CA SER A 215 11.02 -22.14 17.82
C SER A 215 12.28 -21.68 18.54
N PRO A 216 13.26 -21.06 17.83
CA PRO A 216 14.43 -20.45 18.46
C PRO A 216 13.99 -19.43 19.50
N GLU A 217 14.45 -19.59 20.75
CA GLU A 217 14.25 -18.60 21.79
C GLU A 217 15.29 -17.49 21.63
N TYR A 218 14.95 -16.23 21.91
CA TYR A 218 15.92 -15.13 21.78
C TYR A 218 16.78 -15.00 23.05
N MET A 219 18.01 -14.52 22.89
CA MET A 219 18.84 -14.11 24.03
C MET A 219 18.12 -12.99 24.81
N ASN A 220 18.18 -13.05 26.16
CA ASN A 220 17.53 -12.07 27.02
C ASN A 220 18.03 -10.64 26.67
N ILE A 221 17.12 -9.68 26.54
CA ILE A 221 17.39 -8.26 26.19
C ILE A 221 18.45 -7.65 27.13
N GLU A 222 18.57 -8.18 28.35
CA GLU A 222 19.59 -7.80 29.34
C GLU A 222 21.03 -8.11 28.90
N ALA A 223 21.26 -9.18 28.13
CA ALA A 223 22.57 -9.48 27.52
C ALA A 223 22.91 -8.49 26.39
N LEU A 224 21.90 -8.07 25.63
CA LEU A 224 21.99 -7.04 24.57
C LEU A 224 22.32 -5.64 25.11
N LYS A 225 21.67 -5.24 26.22
CA LYS A 225 21.98 -4.00 26.94
C LYS A 225 23.44 -3.94 27.40
N ASN A 226 23.99 -5.07 27.82
CA ASN A 226 25.40 -5.19 28.22
C ASN A 226 26.36 -5.07 27.02
N CYS A 227 25.98 -5.51 25.82
CA CYS A 227 26.80 -5.40 24.61
C CYS A 227 26.81 -3.99 23.99
N GLN A 228 25.74 -3.19 24.16
CA GLN A 228 25.66 -1.83 23.61
C GLN A 228 26.13 -0.72 24.57
N GLY A 229 26.64 -1.07 25.76
CA GLY A 229 27.12 -0.05 26.72
C GLY A 229 26.03 0.83 27.31
N LEU A 230 24.76 0.41 27.29
CA LEU A 230 23.59 1.16 27.81
C LEU A 230 23.51 1.18 29.35
N ARG A 231 24.66 1.14 30.05
CA ARG A 231 24.75 1.02 31.52
C ARG A 231 24.51 2.33 32.29
N ASP A 232 24.55 3.48 31.63
CA ASP A 232 24.75 4.78 32.31
C ASP A 232 23.51 5.67 32.52
N SER A 233 22.29 5.15 32.43
CA SER A 233 21.10 5.95 32.76
C SER A 233 20.34 5.38 33.95
N ASN A 234 20.03 6.23 34.94
CA ASN A 234 19.07 6.02 36.05
C ASN A 234 17.62 5.71 35.59
N LYS A 235 17.44 5.28 34.34
CA LYS A 235 16.17 5.01 33.68
C LYS A 235 15.90 3.51 33.67
N TYR A 236 14.74 3.12 34.17
CA TYR A 236 14.24 1.75 34.07
C TYR A 236 13.49 1.61 32.76
N TYR A 237 13.74 0.51 32.05
CA TYR A 237 13.10 0.19 30.78
C TYR A 237 12.24 -1.05 30.96
N ASP A 238 10.99 -0.96 30.54
CA ASP A 238 10.10 -2.12 30.53
C ASP A 238 10.53 -3.10 29.43
N LEU A 239 11.03 -4.26 29.88
CA LEU A 239 11.53 -5.35 29.05
C LEU A 239 10.40 -6.13 28.36
N GLU A 240 9.18 -6.07 28.88
CA GLU A 240 8.03 -6.75 28.27
C GLU A 240 7.50 -5.99 27.06
N THR A 241 7.65 -4.66 27.04
CA THR A 241 7.10 -3.78 25.98
C THR A 241 8.13 -3.27 24.99
N SER A 242 9.42 -3.40 25.29
CA SER A 242 10.51 -3.06 24.36
C SER A 242 10.60 -4.06 23.20
N ASN A 243 10.92 -3.57 22.01
CA ASN A 243 11.14 -4.39 20.82
C ASN A 243 12.54 -4.10 20.26
N LEU A 244 13.29 -5.15 19.92
CA LEU A 244 14.57 -5.04 19.23
C LEU A 244 14.33 -5.20 17.73
N ALA A 245 15.10 -4.50 16.90
CA ALA A 245 15.13 -4.70 15.47
C ALA A 245 16.57 -4.78 14.96
N HIS A 246 16.81 -5.62 13.96
CA HIS A 246 18.08 -5.74 13.27
C HIS A 246 18.04 -4.92 11.99
N CYS A 247 18.88 -3.90 11.87
CA CYS A 247 18.96 -3.07 10.68
C CYS A 247 20.19 -3.43 9.85
N TYR A 248 19.95 -3.79 8.61
CA TYR A 248 20.97 -4.04 7.60
C TYR A 248 20.91 -2.92 6.57
N SER A 249 22.01 -2.20 6.41
CA SER A 249 22.10 -1.05 5.50
C SER A 249 23.07 -1.36 4.37
N ARG A 250 22.66 -1.04 3.15
CA ARG A 250 23.53 -1.14 1.98
C ARG A 250 23.07 -0.23 0.85
N SER A 251 24.01 0.37 0.14
CA SER A 251 23.70 1.02 -1.14
C SER A 251 23.60 -0.04 -2.24
N MET A 252 22.43 -0.17 -2.86
CA MET A 252 22.13 -1.27 -3.77
C MET A 252 21.63 -0.80 -5.13
N TYR A 253 22.09 -1.44 -6.19
CA TYR A 253 21.48 -1.34 -7.50
C TYR A 253 20.28 -2.28 -7.60
N ILE A 254 19.31 -1.94 -8.44
CA ILE A 254 18.17 -2.84 -8.70
C ILE A 254 18.62 -4.23 -9.19
N GLY A 255 19.75 -4.29 -9.91
CA GLY A 255 20.36 -5.53 -10.39
C GLY A 255 20.81 -6.49 -9.29
N ASN A 256 21.16 -5.99 -8.09
CA ASN A 256 21.53 -6.84 -6.95
C ASN A 256 20.36 -7.75 -6.54
N PHE A 257 19.13 -7.22 -6.55
CA PHE A 257 17.94 -7.99 -6.18
C PHE A 257 17.57 -9.08 -7.19
N LEU A 258 18.07 -9.00 -8.43
CA LEU A 258 17.87 -10.07 -9.42
C LEU A 258 18.51 -11.38 -8.99
N GLN A 259 19.59 -11.32 -8.20
CA GLN A 259 20.31 -12.51 -7.71
C GLN A 259 19.41 -13.38 -6.83
N GLY A 260 18.49 -12.78 -6.07
CA GLY A 260 17.52 -13.49 -5.24
C GLY A 260 16.33 -14.09 -6.00
N LEU A 261 16.17 -13.85 -7.31
CA LEU A 261 15.06 -14.40 -8.11
C LEU A 261 15.39 -15.77 -8.71
N THR A 262 14.44 -16.70 -8.61
CA THR A 262 14.49 -18.01 -9.29
C THR A 262 14.32 -17.87 -10.80
N ASP A 263 14.77 -18.86 -11.57
CA ASP A 263 14.62 -18.85 -13.03
C ASP A 263 13.17 -18.82 -13.50
N SER A 264 12.25 -19.45 -12.77
CA SER A 264 10.81 -19.41 -13.03
C SER A 264 10.24 -18.00 -12.84
N GLU A 265 10.63 -17.31 -11.77
CA GLU A 265 10.15 -15.94 -11.50
C GLU A 265 10.75 -14.96 -12.51
N ARG A 266 12.03 -15.10 -12.85
CA ARG A 266 12.67 -14.30 -13.92
C ARG A 266 11.97 -14.48 -15.27
N LYS A 267 11.44 -15.68 -15.55
CA LYS A 267 10.61 -15.92 -16.75
C LYS A 267 9.23 -15.29 -16.62
N LYS A 268 8.53 -15.45 -15.47
CA LYS A 268 7.22 -14.82 -15.22
C LYS A 268 7.28 -13.30 -15.39
N LEU A 269 8.30 -12.65 -14.81
CA LEU A 269 8.42 -11.20 -14.90
C LEU A 269 8.68 -10.67 -16.31
N LYS A 270 9.28 -11.46 -17.21
CA LYS A 270 9.43 -11.12 -18.64
C LYS A 270 8.10 -11.14 -19.39
N VAL A 271 7.09 -11.85 -18.88
CA VAL A 271 5.75 -11.98 -19.48
C VAL A 271 4.85 -10.82 -19.03
N ASP A 272 4.99 -10.33 -17.80
CA ASP A 272 4.08 -9.33 -17.20
C ASP A 272 4.40 -7.86 -17.55
N GLU A 273 5.30 -7.58 -18.51
CA GLU A 273 5.78 -6.23 -18.92
C GLU A 273 6.38 -5.34 -17.80
N LEU A 274 6.34 -5.79 -16.53
CA LEU A 274 6.93 -5.14 -15.35
C LEU A 274 8.46 -5.03 -15.47
N LEU A 275 9.05 -6.00 -16.14
CA LEU A 275 10.42 -6.01 -16.63
C LEU A 275 10.40 -5.84 -18.15
N SER A 276 9.95 -4.68 -18.65
CA SER A 276 10.41 -4.33 -19.99
C SER A 276 11.93 -4.34 -19.92
N LEU A 277 12.56 -5.11 -20.82
CA LEU A 277 14.01 -5.07 -20.93
C LEU A 277 14.45 -3.59 -21.03
N ASP A 278 13.69 -2.77 -21.73
CA ASP A 278 13.89 -1.32 -21.84
C ASP A 278 14.17 -0.55 -20.52
N PHE A 279 13.55 -0.95 -19.40
CA PHE A 279 13.75 -0.30 -18.09
C PHE A 279 14.99 -0.79 -17.34
N LEU A 280 15.23 -2.10 -17.28
CA LEU A 280 16.48 -2.61 -16.72
C LEU A 280 17.68 -2.28 -17.62
N PHE A 281 17.46 -2.13 -18.93
CA PHE A 281 18.46 -2.18 -20.00
C PHE A 281 18.68 -0.86 -20.77
N GLY A 282 17.97 0.22 -20.44
CA GLY A 282 18.22 1.59 -20.91
C GLY A 282 17.85 1.86 -22.38
N ASN A 283 16.97 2.85 -22.60
CA ASN A 283 16.30 3.15 -23.86
C ASN A 283 17.14 3.72 -25.03
N GLN A 284 18.48 3.66 -24.99
CA GLN A 284 19.26 3.82 -26.24
C GLN A 284 19.31 2.51 -27.04
N THR A 285 19.00 1.40 -26.40
CA THR A 285 18.92 0.11 -27.07
C THR A 285 17.57 -0.07 -27.75
N THR A 286 16.43 0.49 -27.31
CA THR A 286 15.13 0.25 -27.97
C THR A 286 14.95 0.84 -29.36
N THR A 287 15.53 1.98 -29.73
CA THR A 287 15.40 2.48 -31.13
C THR A 287 16.27 1.65 -32.08
N LYS A 288 17.45 1.23 -31.60
CA LYS A 288 18.30 0.28 -32.33
C LYS A 288 17.70 -1.13 -32.32
N ILE A 289 17.19 -1.62 -31.19
CA ILE A 289 16.54 -2.91 -30.99
C ILE A 289 15.24 -2.95 -31.76
N THR A 290 14.38 -1.93 -31.78
CA THR A 290 13.20 -1.93 -32.65
C THR A 290 13.61 -1.97 -34.10
N THR A 291 14.67 -1.26 -34.51
CA THR A 291 15.24 -1.42 -35.87
C THR A 291 15.78 -2.85 -36.10
N TYR A 292 16.49 -3.44 -35.13
CA TYR A 292 17.05 -4.80 -35.20
C TYR A 292 16.03 -5.91 -34.97
N GLN A 293 14.88 -5.62 -34.37
CA GLN A 293 13.76 -6.48 -34.08
C GLN A 293 12.78 -6.41 -35.24
N TYR A 294 12.63 -5.25 -35.88
CA TYR A 294 12.07 -5.11 -37.21
C TYR A 294 12.94 -5.85 -38.22
N GLU A 295 14.26 -5.74 -38.17
CA GLU A 295 15.17 -6.54 -39.00
C GLU A 295 15.07 -8.03 -38.65
N ALA A 296 15.00 -8.42 -37.37
CA ALA A 296 14.84 -9.81 -36.96
C ALA A 296 13.45 -10.38 -37.35
N GLU A 297 12.38 -9.59 -37.25
CA GLU A 297 11.03 -9.92 -37.70
C GLU A 297 10.96 -9.93 -39.24
N THR A 298 11.67 -9.04 -39.92
CA THR A 298 11.85 -9.06 -41.38
C THR A 298 12.64 -10.30 -41.80
N PHE A 299 13.68 -10.67 -41.05
CA PHE A 299 14.43 -11.92 -41.20
C PHE A 299 13.57 -13.16 -40.88
N GLN A 300 12.65 -13.06 -39.91
CA GLN A 300 11.73 -14.12 -39.53
C GLN A 300 10.58 -14.26 -40.54
N CYS A 301 10.13 -13.16 -41.14
CA CYS A 301 9.23 -13.10 -42.29
C CYS A 301 9.91 -13.66 -43.54
N TYR A 302 11.17 -13.30 -43.81
CA TYR A 302 12.00 -13.92 -44.85
C TYR A 302 12.18 -15.42 -44.60
N PHE A 303 12.40 -15.82 -43.35
CA PHE A 303 12.50 -17.22 -42.96
C PHE A 303 11.19 -17.97 -43.16
N LEU A 304 10.04 -17.36 -42.87
CA LEU A 304 8.71 -17.92 -43.10
C LEU A 304 8.35 -17.95 -44.60
N LEU A 305 8.77 -16.95 -45.38
CA LEU A 305 8.68 -16.92 -46.84
C LEU A 305 9.53 -18.03 -47.48
N VAL A 306 10.79 -18.16 -47.06
CA VAL A 306 11.66 -19.27 -47.52
C VAL A 306 11.07 -20.62 -47.10
N LYS A 307 10.42 -20.72 -45.93
CA LYS A 307 9.75 -21.95 -45.46
C LYS A 307 8.44 -22.25 -46.20
N SER A 308 7.65 -21.23 -46.56
CA SER A 308 6.42 -21.38 -47.35
C SER A 308 6.75 -21.71 -48.81
N GLU A 309 7.74 -21.05 -49.40
CA GLU A 309 8.28 -21.37 -50.72
C GLU A 309 8.93 -22.75 -50.75
N ARG A 310 9.54 -23.23 -49.66
CA ARG A 310 10.04 -24.63 -49.56
C ARG A 310 8.95 -25.68 -49.81
N SER A 311 7.71 -25.41 -49.36
CA SER A 311 6.57 -26.31 -49.58
C SER A 311 6.10 -26.32 -51.04
N VAL A 312 6.36 -25.23 -51.78
CA VAL A 312 6.00 -25.05 -53.18
C VAL A 312 7.13 -25.52 -54.11
N PHE A 313 8.39 -25.22 -53.79
CA PHE A 313 9.58 -25.53 -54.58
C PHE A 313 10.03 -26.99 -54.47
N SER A 314 9.83 -27.65 -53.31
CA SER A 314 10.17 -29.08 -53.14
C SER A 314 9.36 -30.02 -54.06
N LYS A 315 8.24 -29.54 -54.63
CA LYS A 315 7.43 -30.27 -55.60
C LYS A 315 7.84 -30.06 -57.06
N LYS A 316 8.75 -29.13 -57.40
CA LYS A 316 8.94 -28.69 -58.80
C LYS A 316 10.38 -28.55 -59.33
N TYR A 317 11.43 -28.63 -58.51
CA TYR A 317 12.82 -28.36 -58.95
C TYR A 317 13.88 -29.31 -58.33
N PRO A 318 15.06 -29.49 -58.98
CA PRO A 318 16.05 -30.53 -58.63
C PRO A 318 16.85 -30.27 -57.34
N ILE A 319 17.41 -31.36 -56.80
CA ILE A 319 18.11 -31.54 -55.50
C ILE A 319 19.07 -30.40 -55.10
N ASN A 320 19.75 -29.75 -56.05
CA ASN A 320 20.72 -28.69 -55.77
C ASN A 320 20.10 -27.42 -55.14
N LEU A 321 18.84 -27.10 -55.45
CA LEU A 321 18.15 -25.95 -54.85
C LEU A 321 17.72 -26.23 -53.39
N CYS A 322 17.50 -27.51 -53.06
CA CYS A 322 17.14 -27.94 -51.71
C CYS A 322 18.35 -27.92 -50.75
N ILE A 323 19.56 -28.17 -51.26
CA ILE A 323 20.81 -28.04 -50.51
C ILE A 323 21.11 -26.56 -50.23
N PHE A 324 20.96 -25.70 -51.24
CA PHE A 324 21.17 -24.25 -51.08
C PHE A 324 20.21 -23.64 -50.05
N THR A 325 18.93 -24.03 -50.07
CA THR A 325 17.95 -23.57 -49.07
C THR A 325 18.25 -24.11 -47.66
N ASN A 326 18.81 -25.31 -47.51
CA ASN A 326 19.24 -25.83 -46.21
C ASN A 326 20.46 -25.07 -45.64
N ILE A 327 21.45 -24.77 -46.47
CA ILE A 327 22.64 -24.01 -46.08
C ILE A 327 22.23 -22.58 -45.69
N LEU A 328 21.37 -21.94 -46.50
CA LEU A 328 20.84 -20.61 -46.19
C LEU A 328 20.05 -20.60 -44.87
N HIS A 329 19.24 -21.63 -44.62
CA HIS A 329 18.48 -21.78 -43.38
C HIS A 329 19.39 -21.97 -42.16
N PHE A 330 20.46 -22.77 -42.30
CA PHE A 330 21.45 -22.98 -41.24
C PHE A 330 22.25 -21.69 -40.94
N TYR A 331 22.68 -20.99 -41.99
CA TYR A 331 23.37 -19.71 -41.88
C TYR A 331 22.48 -18.63 -41.21
N LEU A 332 21.22 -18.53 -41.62
CA LEU A 332 20.21 -17.65 -41.02
C LEU A 332 20.02 -17.94 -39.52
N LYS A 333 19.99 -19.22 -39.11
CA LYS A 333 19.89 -19.61 -37.70
C LYS A 333 21.11 -19.19 -36.89
N ILE A 334 22.31 -19.34 -37.45
CA ILE A 334 23.56 -18.92 -36.79
C ILE A 334 23.58 -17.40 -36.65
N CYS A 335 23.25 -16.65 -37.71
CA CYS A 335 23.18 -15.18 -37.64
C CYS A 335 22.17 -14.70 -36.59
N LEU A 336 20.96 -15.28 -36.55
CA LEU A 336 19.94 -14.97 -35.53
C LEU A 336 20.43 -15.29 -34.11
N PHE A 337 21.17 -16.38 -33.93
CA PHE A 337 21.75 -16.74 -32.64
C PHE A 337 22.84 -15.76 -32.21
N SER A 338 23.78 -15.44 -33.10
CA SER A 338 24.87 -14.50 -32.84
C SER A 338 24.38 -13.09 -32.55
N VAL A 339 23.37 -12.60 -33.30
CA VAL A 339 22.73 -11.30 -33.05
C VAL A 339 22.03 -11.29 -31.69
N LYS A 340 21.29 -12.35 -31.33
CA LYS A 340 20.65 -12.46 -30.00
C LYS A 340 21.66 -12.55 -28.86
N PHE A 341 22.78 -13.23 -29.07
CA PHE A 341 23.83 -13.39 -28.07
C PHE A 341 24.63 -12.09 -27.87
N TRP A 342 25.00 -11.41 -28.95
CA TRP A 342 25.70 -10.14 -28.92
C TRP A 342 24.84 -9.02 -28.31
N LEU A 343 23.55 -8.93 -28.71
CA LEU A 343 22.58 -8.04 -28.08
C LEU A 343 22.55 -8.29 -26.57
N ARG A 344 22.44 -9.55 -26.10
CA ARG A 344 22.46 -9.87 -24.66
C ARG A 344 23.72 -9.39 -23.93
N TYR A 345 24.90 -9.53 -24.56
CA TYR A 345 26.17 -9.17 -23.93
C TYR A 345 26.35 -7.65 -23.83
N GLU A 346 26.13 -6.92 -24.92
CA GLU A 346 26.22 -5.45 -24.98
C GLU A 346 25.22 -4.77 -24.03
N ILE A 347 24.01 -5.33 -23.99
CA ILE A 347 22.92 -4.92 -23.13
C ILE A 347 23.27 -5.17 -21.65
N SER A 348 23.94 -6.29 -21.31
CA SER A 348 24.34 -6.60 -19.93
C SER A 348 25.48 -5.71 -19.41
N SER A 349 26.39 -5.26 -20.27
CA SER A 349 27.52 -4.39 -19.87
C SER A 349 27.11 -2.92 -19.71
N HIS A 350 26.09 -2.45 -20.43
CA HIS A 350 25.59 -1.06 -20.35
C HIS A 350 24.68 -0.78 -19.15
N ILE A 351 24.07 -1.79 -18.53
CA ILE A 351 23.24 -1.61 -17.32
C ILE A 351 24.08 -1.35 -16.10
N SER A 352 25.15 -2.14 -15.95
CA SER A 352 26.05 -2.06 -14.80
C SER A 352 26.66 -0.67 -14.67
N SER A 353 26.73 0.11 -15.76
CA SER A 353 27.27 1.46 -15.78
C SER A 353 26.24 2.60 -15.60
N ARG A 354 24.91 2.34 -15.50
CA ARG A 354 23.89 3.41 -15.50
C ARG A 354 22.78 3.33 -14.43
N SER A 355 22.56 2.21 -13.77
CA SER A 355 21.70 2.22 -12.59
C SER A 355 22.35 3.06 -11.49
N MET A 356 21.67 4.00 -10.84
CA MET A 356 22.18 4.59 -9.60
C MET A 356 21.81 3.67 -8.44
N PRO A 357 22.71 3.47 -7.46
CA PRO A 357 22.34 2.72 -6.29
C PRO A 357 21.30 3.53 -5.50
N ILE A 358 20.54 2.88 -4.64
CA ILE A 358 19.68 3.52 -3.64
C ILE A 358 20.05 2.91 -2.29
N ASP A 359 20.05 3.73 -1.26
CA ASP A 359 20.35 3.26 0.09
C ASP A 359 19.12 2.50 0.60
N VAL A 360 19.32 1.22 0.90
CA VAL A 360 18.27 0.31 1.36
C VAL A 360 18.59 -0.15 2.77
N HIS A 361 17.63 0.06 3.68
CA HIS A 361 17.66 -0.40 5.05
C HIS A 361 16.65 -1.53 5.23
N LEU A 362 17.14 -2.75 5.45
CA LEU A 362 16.30 -3.88 5.85
C LEU A 362 16.26 -3.97 7.38
N VAL A 363 15.10 -3.69 7.95
CA VAL A 363 14.84 -3.70 9.39
C VAL A 363 14.01 -4.93 9.73
N ILE A 364 14.56 -5.85 10.51
CA ILE A 364 13.89 -7.08 10.93
C ILE A 364 13.57 -6.97 12.42
N LYS A 365 12.30 -6.77 12.76
CA LYS A 365 11.85 -6.70 14.16
C LYS A 365 11.90 -8.08 14.80
N HIS A 366 12.18 -8.13 16.09
CA HIS A 366 12.15 -9.37 16.87
C HIS A 366 10.74 -9.89 17.01
N ARG A 367 9.86 -9.04 17.55
CA ARG A 367 8.45 -9.37 17.80
C ARG A 367 7.57 -8.77 16.72
N ASN A 368 6.56 -9.53 16.32
CA ASN A 368 5.47 -9.02 15.50
C ASN A 368 4.56 -8.16 16.39
N MET A 369 4.58 -6.85 16.16
CA MET A 369 3.79 -5.86 16.93
C MET A 369 2.83 -5.05 16.03
N GLY A 370 2.63 -5.50 14.79
CA GLY A 370 1.70 -4.92 13.83
C GLY A 370 2.23 -3.70 13.06
N LYS A 371 1.45 -3.32 12.03
CA LYS A 371 1.77 -2.24 11.08
C LYS A 371 2.11 -0.91 11.74
N ILE A 372 1.31 -0.52 12.73
CA ILE A 372 1.44 0.80 13.37
C ILE A 372 2.76 0.89 14.14
N GLU A 373 3.21 -0.22 14.75
CA GLU A 373 4.52 -0.27 15.37
C GLU A 373 5.63 -0.29 14.30
N SER A 374 5.46 -0.96 13.15
CA SER A 374 6.41 -0.78 12.03
C SER A 374 6.52 0.68 11.58
N HIS A 375 5.41 1.42 11.54
CA HIS A 375 5.43 2.86 11.27
C HIS A 375 6.06 3.69 12.39
N LEU A 376 6.02 3.23 13.65
CA LEU A 376 6.77 3.86 14.75
C LEU A 376 8.27 3.84 14.46
N TRP A 377 8.82 2.68 14.07
CA TRP A 377 10.22 2.55 13.67
C TRP A 377 10.58 3.49 12.53
N PHE A 378 9.71 3.58 11.53
CA PHE A 378 9.91 4.46 10.40
C PHE A 378 9.87 5.94 10.78
N PHE A 379 8.79 6.42 11.41
CA PHE A 379 8.57 7.85 11.65
C PHE A 379 9.36 8.38 12.86
N LYS A 380 9.30 7.71 14.02
CA LYS A 380 10.00 8.18 15.23
C LYS A 380 11.48 7.79 15.22
N GLY A 381 11.85 6.73 14.49
CA GLY A 381 13.23 6.36 14.23
C GLY A 381 13.78 7.10 13.02
N PHE A 382 13.66 6.50 11.83
CA PHE A 382 14.36 6.98 10.63
C PHE A 382 14.00 8.41 10.23
N CYS A 383 12.71 8.79 10.17
CA CYS A 383 12.33 10.14 9.76
C CYS A 383 12.76 11.21 10.77
N ASN A 384 12.72 10.91 12.08
CA ASN A 384 13.16 11.86 13.09
C ASN A 384 14.67 12.09 13.05
N THR A 385 15.45 11.04 12.73
CA THR A 385 16.91 11.13 12.59
C THR A 385 17.33 11.77 11.27
N LEU A 386 16.75 11.34 10.14
CA LEU A 386 17.13 11.78 8.79
C LEU A 386 16.43 13.06 8.34
N ASN A 387 15.38 13.47 9.05
CA ASN A 387 14.59 14.69 8.81
C ASN A 387 14.22 14.90 7.32
N PRO A 388 13.57 13.92 6.66
CA PRO A 388 13.27 14.01 5.24
C PRO A 388 12.24 15.12 4.95
N GLU A 389 12.23 15.65 3.73
CA GLU A 389 11.19 16.60 3.31
C GLU A 389 9.85 15.89 3.08
N ILE A 390 9.89 14.74 2.39
CA ILE A 390 8.76 13.90 2.03
C ILE A 390 8.98 12.47 2.52
N THR A 391 7.93 11.85 3.00
CA THR A 391 7.88 10.44 3.39
C THR A 391 6.86 9.73 2.51
N THR A 392 7.11 8.47 2.17
CA THR A 392 6.21 7.64 1.36
C THR A 392 5.99 6.32 2.08
N ILE A 393 4.74 5.86 2.17
CA ILE A 393 4.40 4.55 2.75
C ILE A 393 3.86 3.63 1.66
N LEU A 394 4.36 2.39 1.67
CA LEU A 394 4.00 1.32 0.75
C LEU A 394 3.77 0.03 1.52
N ASP A 395 2.78 -0.73 1.08
CA ASP A 395 2.65 -2.14 1.45
C ASP A 395 3.50 -2.99 0.51
N ALA A 396 4.16 -4.00 1.06
CA ALA A 396 4.79 -5.05 0.27
C ALA A 396 3.80 -5.69 -0.73
N GLY A 397 4.23 -5.87 -1.98
CA GLY A 397 3.37 -6.33 -3.07
C GLY A 397 2.58 -5.23 -3.76
N THR A 398 2.57 -4.00 -3.23
CA THR A 398 2.05 -2.84 -3.96
C THR A 398 3.12 -2.33 -4.93
N ILE A 399 2.77 -2.22 -6.21
CA ILE A 399 3.69 -1.88 -7.29
C ILE A 399 3.36 -0.47 -7.80
N PRO A 400 4.15 0.55 -7.43
CA PRO A 400 4.01 1.88 -8.02
C PRO A 400 4.23 1.82 -9.53
N MET A 401 3.26 2.29 -10.31
CA MET A 401 3.40 2.39 -11.77
C MET A 401 4.39 3.51 -12.12
N TRP A 402 4.85 3.52 -13.38
CA TRP A 402 5.56 4.67 -13.94
C TRP A 402 4.82 5.98 -13.66
N LYS A 403 5.54 7.10 -13.51
CA LYS A 403 4.91 8.43 -13.36
C LYS A 403 3.99 8.57 -12.16
N SER A 404 4.19 7.76 -11.12
CA SER A 404 3.31 7.72 -9.96
C SER A 404 3.95 8.40 -8.75
N ILE A 405 5.04 7.84 -8.21
CA ILE A 405 5.78 8.50 -7.11
C ILE A 405 6.38 9.82 -7.62
N SER A 406 7.03 9.81 -8.79
CA SER A 406 7.69 10.99 -9.36
C SER A 406 6.74 12.19 -9.52
N HIS A 407 5.57 11.97 -10.11
CA HIS A 407 4.56 13.00 -10.31
C HIS A 407 3.91 13.47 -9.00
N MET A 408 3.66 12.57 -8.05
CA MET A 408 3.15 12.99 -6.74
C MET A 408 4.19 13.85 -6.02
N THR A 409 5.48 13.50 -6.11
CA THR A 409 6.58 14.27 -5.50
C THR A 409 6.63 15.66 -6.13
N MET A 410 6.61 15.74 -7.46
CA MET A 410 6.57 17.02 -8.19
C MET A 410 5.32 17.85 -7.87
N TYR A 411 4.17 17.21 -7.65
CA TYR A 411 2.95 17.91 -7.25
C TYR A 411 3.09 18.53 -5.86
N MET A 412 3.65 17.80 -4.87
CA MET A 412 3.91 18.33 -3.52
C MET A 412 5.02 19.40 -3.48
N GLU A 413 5.95 19.35 -4.43
CA GLU A 413 6.95 20.40 -4.61
C GLU A 413 6.35 21.68 -5.18
N LEU A 414 5.42 21.57 -6.13
CA LEU A 414 4.72 22.72 -6.71
C LEU A 414 3.71 23.35 -5.74
N TYR A 415 3.03 22.55 -4.93
CA TYR A 415 1.96 22.98 -4.02
C TYR A 415 2.36 22.78 -2.56
N LYS A 416 3.03 23.79 -1.97
CA LYS A 416 3.58 23.71 -0.60
C LYS A 416 2.51 23.63 0.50
N ASP A 417 1.27 23.99 0.21
CA ASP A 417 0.11 23.83 1.10
C ASP A 417 -0.42 22.39 1.14
N VAL A 418 -0.01 21.53 0.20
CA VAL A 418 -0.40 20.11 0.20
C VAL A 418 0.49 19.36 1.17
N GLY A 419 -0.09 19.02 2.33
CA GLY A 419 0.61 18.26 3.37
C GLY A 419 0.75 16.78 3.04
N ALA A 420 -0.26 16.18 2.39
CA ALA A 420 -0.24 14.77 2.03
C ALA A 420 -1.00 14.49 0.73
N VAL A 421 -0.59 13.43 0.04
CA VAL A 421 -1.21 12.95 -1.19
C VAL A 421 -1.36 11.44 -1.22
N CYS A 422 -2.33 10.96 -2.00
CA CYS A 422 -2.38 9.55 -2.39
C CYS A 422 -2.60 9.40 -3.90
N GLY A 423 -2.15 8.27 -4.41
CA GLY A 423 -2.45 7.83 -5.76
C GLY A 423 -3.69 6.93 -5.82
N GLU A 424 -3.92 6.42 -7.02
CA GLU A 424 -4.94 5.46 -7.36
C GLU A 424 -4.46 4.04 -7.06
N ILE A 425 -5.23 3.27 -6.28
CA ILE A 425 -4.99 1.85 -6.11
C ILE A 425 -5.72 1.08 -7.21
N GLU A 426 -4.99 0.29 -7.98
CA GLU A 426 -5.51 -0.57 -9.05
C GLU A 426 -5.38 -2.04 -8.64
N VAL A 427 -6.46 -2.80 -8.76
CA VAL A 427 -6.44 -4.25 -8.49
C VAL A 427 -5.68 -4.98 -9.60
N ILE A 428 -4.75 -5.84 -9.22
CA ILE A 428 -4.11 -6.78 -10.15
C ILE A 428 -5.14 -7.82 -10.57
N LEU A 429 -5.42 -7.89 -11.87
CA LEU A 429 -6.31 -8.89 -12.45
C LEU A 429 -5.47 -10.09 -12.87
N THR A 430 -5.54 -11.17 -12.11
CA THR A 430 -4.86 -12.44 -12.43
C THR A 430 -5.78 -13.34 -13.24
N GLU A 431 -5.23 -13.96 -14.30
CA GLU A 431 -5.93 -14.98 -15.09
C GLU A 431 -5.65 -16.40 -14.57
N LYS A 432 -4.58 -16.55 -13.80
CA LYS A 432 -4.19 -17.80 -13.13
C LYS A 432 -4.07 -17.57 -11.63
N ASN A 433 -4.55 -18.52 -10.85
CA ASN A 433 -4.28 -18.62 -9.43
C ASN A 433 -2.80 -18.96 -9.19
N ASP A 434 -2.36 -18.89 -7.94
CA ASP A 434 -0.97 -19.13 -7.56
C ASP A 434 -0.47 -20.54 -7.95
N ASP A 435 -1.39 -21.53 -7.94
CA ASP A 435 -1.21 -22.90 -8.46
C ASP A 435 -1.00 -23.00 -10.00
N GLY A 436 -1.04 -21.89 -10.73
CA GLY A 436 -0.97 -21.84 -12.19
C GLY A 436 -2.25 -22.31 -12.92
N LYS A 437 -3.31 -22.64 -12.18
CA LYS A 437 -4.64 -22.99 -12.71
C LYS A 437 -5.42 -21.73 -13.08
N GLU A 438 -6.25 -21.80 -14.11
CA GLU A 438 -7.13 -20.68 -14.48
C GLU A 438 -8.04 -20.29 -13.31
N VAL A 439 -8.22 -18.98 -13.12
CA VAL A 439 -9.16 -18.46 -12.11
C VAL A 439 -10.56 -18.95 -12.43
N THR A 440 -11.28 -19.43 -11.41
CA THR A 440 -12.68 -19.83 -11.58
C THR A 440 -13.54 -18.63 -11.96
N PHE A 441 -14.69 -18.88 -12.60
CA PHE A 441 -15.65 -17.81 -12.92
C PHE A 441 -16.00 -16.95 -11.69
N PHE A 442 -16.23 -17.58 -10.54
CA PHE A 442 -16.54 -16.89 -9.30
C PHE A 442 -15.39 -16.02 -8.80
N GLN A 443 -14.14 -16.52 -8.82
CA GLN A 443 -12.95 -15.71 -8.49
C GLN A 443 -12.80 -14.52 -9.45
N SER A 444 -13.05 -14.74 -10.75
CA SER A 444 -13.07 -13.68 -11.75
C SER A 444 -14.10 -12.60 -11.44
N VAL A 445 -15.32 -12.99 -11.03
CA VAL A 445 -16.37 -12.04 -10.61
C VAL A 445 -15.89 -11.22 -9.41
N LEU A 446 -15.31 -11.85 -8.39
CA LEU A 446 -14.78 -11.16 -7.21
C LEU A 446 -13.66 -10.18 -7.53
N LEU A 447 -12.67 -10.58 -8.34
CA LEU A 447 -11.53 -9.72 -8.66
C LEU A 447 -11.94 -8.53 -9.52
N ARG A 448 -12.77 -8.76 -10.55
CA ARG A 448 -13.21 -7.71 -11.46
C ARG A 448 -14.25 -6.78 -10.84
N SER A 449 -15.11 -7.27 -9.93
CA SER A 449 -16.00 -6.37 -9.17
C SER A 449 -15.19 -5.42 -8.29
N GLN A 450 -14.16 -5.92 -7.61
CA GLN A 450 -13.24 -5.10 -6.82
C GLN A 450 -12.45 -4.11 -7.70
N TYR A 451 -12.01 -4.51 -8.89
CA TYR A 451 -11.37 -3.60 -9.84
C TYR A 451 -12.28 -2.41 -10.19
N GLY A 452 -13.54 -2.68 -10.57
CA GLY A 452 -14.50 -1.61 -10.88
C GLY A 452 -14.81 -0.74 -9.66
N GLU A 453 -14.96 -1.34 -8.48
CA GLU A 453 -15.25 -0.65 -7.22
C GLU A 453 -14.12 0.33 -6.86
N TYR A 454 -12.87 -0.13 -6.92
CA TYR A 454 -11.71 0.72 -6.67
C TYR A 454 -11.62 1.88 -7.65
N LYS A 455 -11.85 1.62 -8.95
CA LYS A 455 -11.86 2.68 -9.98
C LYS A 455 -12.93 3.73 -9.71
N LEU A 456 -14.15 3.30 -9.37
CA LEU A 456 -15.25 4.20 -9.02
C LEU A 456 -14.89 5.02 -7.78
N SER A 457 -14.38 4.39 -6.73
CA SER A 457 -14.02 5.10 -5.49
C SER A 457 -12.94 6.16 -5.71
N HIS A 458 -11.89 5.88 -6.49
CA HIS A 458 -10.85 6.86 -6.76
C HIS A 458 -11.30 7.98 -7.69
N TYR A 459 -11.98 7.64 -8.80
CA TYR A 459 -12.43 8.66 -9.76
C TYR A 459 -13.65 9.45 -9.28
N LEU A 460 -14.46 8.94 -8.37
CA LEU A 460 -15.62 9.66 -7.86
C LEU A 460 -15.39 10.15 -6.45
N ASP A 461 -15.27 9.24 -5.49
CA ASP A 461 -15.23 9.62 -4.07
C ASP A 461 -13.98 10.45 -3.77
N LYS A 462 -12.78 9.93 -4.04
CA LYS A 462 -11.54 10.65 -3.72
C LYS A 462 -11.36 11.94 -4.51
N ALA A 463 -11.80 11.96 -5.76
CA ALA A 463 -11.79 13.17 -6.57
C ALA A 463 -12.77 14.23 -6.02
N ALA A 464 -13.98 13.83 -5.64
CA ALA A 464 -14.96 14.72 -5.02
C ALA A 464 -14.48 15.21 -3.65
N GLU A 465 -13.92 14.34 -2.81
CA GLU A 465 -13.34 14.74 -1.52
C GLU A 465 -12.18 15.73 -1.74
N SER A 466 -11.28 15.46 -2.69
CA SER A 466 -10.13 16.32 -2.98
C SER A 466 -10.51 17.73 -3.43
N PHE A 467 -11.71 17.92 -3.99
CA PHE A 467 -12.26 19.25 -4.25
C PHE A 467 -12.30 20.10 -2.95
N PHE A 468 -12.73 19.50 -1.84
CA PHE A 468 -12.81 20.14 -0.52
C PHE A 468 -11.46 20.27 0.20
N GLY A 469 -10.36 19.73 -0.37
CA GLY A 469 -9.03 19.79 0.25
C GLY A 469 -8.82 18.81 1.39
N TYR A 470 -9.69 17.80 1.50
CA TYR A 470 -9.58 16.68 2.42
C TYR A 470 -9.85 15.38 1.64
N ILE A 471 -9.29 14.27 2.09
CA ILE A 471 -9.74 12.94 1.68
C ILE A 471 -9.91 12.10 2.94
N SER A 472 -10.96 11.29 2.97
CA SER A 472 -11.33 10.52 4.17
C SER A 472 -10.40 9.34 4.43
N VAL A 473 -9.58 8.96 3.44
CA VAL A 473 -8.63 7.85 3.52
C VAL A 473 -7.35 8.19 2.78
N LEU A 474 -6.21 8.14 3.48
CA LEU A 474 -4.87 8.10 2.90
C LEU A 474 -4.39 6.64 2.91
N PRO A 475 -4.60 5.85 1.84
CA PRO A 475 -4.38 4.41 1.88
C PRO A 475 -2.99 4.07 2.41
N GLY A 476 -2.94 3.18 3.40
CA GLY A 476 -1.68 2.70 3.96
C GLY A 476 -0.78 1.96 2.97
N ALA A 477 -1.27 1.68 1.76
CA ALA A 477 -0.57 1.00 0.69
C ALA A 477 0.13 1.94 -0.32
N PHE A 478 -0.33 3.19 -0.48
CA PHE A 478 0.25 4.14 -1.45
C PHE A 478 -0.10 5.60 -1.13
N SER A 479 0.62 6.17 -0.17
CA SER A 479 0.45 7.57 0.25
C SER A 479 1.80 8.24 0.52
N MET A 480 1.84 9.56 0.39
CA MET A 480 3.02 10.38 0.70
C MET A 480 2.65 11.58 1.56
N PHE A 481 3.58 11.96 2.44
CA PHE A 481 3.37 13.00 3.45
C PHE A 481 4.60 13.90 3.52
N ARG A 482 4.38 15.21 3.61
CA ARG A 482 5.41 16.15 4.01
C ARG A 482 5.71 15.89 5.49
N TRP A 483 6.98 15.67 5.84
CA TRP A 483 7.34 15.29 7.21
C TRP A 483 6.83 16.30 8.25
N GLU A 484 6.91 17.59 7.92
CA GLU A 484 6.41 18.70 8.73
C GLU A 484 4.91 18.60 9.06
N CYS A 485 4.08 18.04 8.15
CA CYS A 485 2.64 17.97 8.38
C CYS A 485 2.25 16.86 9.35
N ILE A 486 3.04 15.79 9.42
CA ILE A 486 2.78 14.65 10.31
C ILE A 486 3.51 14.74 11.64
N LYS A 487 4.67 15.40 11.72
CA LYS A 487 5.43 15.54 12.96
C LYS A 487 4.56 16.16 14.09
N GLU A 488 4.79 15.73 15.33
CA GLU A 488 4.07 16.14 16.56
C GLU A 488 2.69 15.46 16.72
N GLU A 489 1.64 16.24 17.05
CA GLU A 489 0.30 15.76 17.41
C GLU A 489 -0.29 14.78 16.38
N PRO A 490 -0.19 14.99 15.05
CA PRO A 490 -0.78 14.04 14.09
C PRO A 490 -0.14 12.66 14.13
N LEU A 491 1.19 12.60 14.24
CA LEU A 491 1.91 11.35 14.37
C LEU A 491 1.64 10.69 15.73
N GLU A 492 1.52 11.45 16.81
CA GLU A 492 1.23 10.92 18.14
C GLU A 492 -0.16 10.28 18.22
N GLU A 493 -1.19 10.93 17.68
CA GLU A 493 -2.54 10.36 17.59
C GLU A 493 -2.60 9.12 16.69
N PHE A 494 -1.83 9.10 15.60
CA PHE A 494 -1.69 7.91 14.76
C PHE A 494 -1.03 6.75 15.52
N LEU A 495 0.05 7.04 16.26
CA LEU A 495 0.83 6.05 17.00
C LEU A 495 0.15 5.56 18.28
N LYS A 496 -0.94 6.19 18.74
CA LYS A 496 -1.76 5.61 19.82
C LYS A 496 -2.27 4.21 19.47
N GLY A 497 -2.36 3.85 18.19
CA GLY A 497 -2.68 2.48 17.79
C GLY A 497 -1.64 1.43 18.22
N THR A 498 -0.42 1.84 18.57
CA THR A 498 0.60 0.92 19.13
C THR A 498 0.21 0.38 20.51
N SER A 499 -0.63 1.08 21.28
CA SER A 499 -1.09 0.60 22.58
C SER A 499 -2.03 -0.59 22.47
N ILE A 500 -2.68 -0.76 21.31
CA ILE A 500 -3.61 -1.88 21.06
C ILE A 500 -2.86 -3.20 20.95
N SER A 501 -1.64 -3.16 20.41
CA SER A 501 -0.81 -4.34 20.23
C SER A 501 0.06 -4.63 21.45
N ASP A 502 -0.08 -3.83 22.50
CA ASP A 502 0.75 -3.89 23.70
C ASP A 502 0.04 -4.63 24.85
N PRO A 503 0.52 -5.82 25.26
CA PRO A 503 -0.07 -6.59 26.35
C PRO A 503 0.00 -5.91 27.72
N SER A 504 0.94 -4.96 27.92
CA SER A 504 1.10 -4.25 29.19
C SER A 504 0.00 -3.20 29.42
N LYS A 505 -0.59 -2.66 28.34
CA LYS A 505 -1.53 -1.55 28.42
C LYS A 505 -2.95 -2.02 28.73
N PRO A 506 -3.83 -1.13 29.23
CA PRO A 506 -5.26 -1.42 29.29
C PRO A 506 -5.75 -1.85 27.92
N TYR A 507 -6.46 -2.98 27.87
CA TYR A 507 -7.10 -3.42 26.64
C TYR A 507 -7.95 -2.28 26.06
N PRO A 508 -7.88 -2.04 24.75
CA PRO A 508 -8.67 -0.99 24.13
C PRO A 508 -10.15 -1.28 24.34
N SER A 509 -10.95 -0.24 24.46
CA SER A 509 -12.41 -0.40 24.32
C SER A 509 -12.75 -0.97 22.95
N CYS A 510 -13.91 -1.62 22.79
CA CYS A 510 -14.35 -2.13 21.48
C CYS A 510 -14.42 -1.01 20.43
N TRP A 511 -14.79 0.21 20.84
CA TRP A 511 -14.73 1.41 20.02
C TRP A 511 -13.32 1.71 19.53
N GLU A 512 -12.36 1.74 20.45
CA GLU A 512 -10.97 2.08 20.15
C GLU A 512 -10.29 1.02 19.28
N GLY A 513 -10.52 -0.27 19.58
CA GLY A 513 -10.04 -1.37 18.76
C GLY A 513 -10.55 -1.28 17.32
N ASN A 514 -11.84 -0.99 17.11
CA ASN A 514 -12.37 -0.82 15.75
C ASN A 514 -11.85 0.45 15.08
N LYS A 515 -11.70 1.58 15.79
CA LYS A 515 -11.16 2.84 15.23
C LYS A 515 -9.82 2.62 14.53
N PHE A 516 -8.93 1.82 15.13
CA PHE A 516 -7.60 1.54 14.58
C PHE A 516 -7.54 0.34 13.61
N LEU A 517 -8.67 -0.28 13.25
CA LEU A 517 -8.75 -1.16 12.08
C LEU A 517 -8.68 -0.38 10.76
N ALA A 518 -8.89 0.94 10.81
CA ALA A 518 -8.74 1.87 9.70
C ALA A 518 -7.91 3.08 10.16
N GLU A 519 -6.69 2.81 10.64
CA GLU A 519 -5.73 3.81 11.12
C GLU A 519 -5.39 4.87 10.07
N ASP A 520 -5.47 4.48 8.80
CA ASP A 520 -5.27 5.30 7.62
C ASP A 520 -6.33 6.40 7.41
N ARG A 521 -7.42 6.35 8.19
CA ARG A 521 -8.48 7.37 8.26
C ARG A 521 -8.32 8.35 9.43
N ILE A 522 -7.45 8.04 10.40
CA ILE A 522 -7.17 8.91 11.55
C ILE A 522 -6.25 10.06 11.11
N MET A 523 -5.16 9.70 10.41
CA MET A 523 -4.12 10.65 10.00
C MET A 523 -4.64 11.83 9.17
N PRO A 524 -5.57 11.67 8.19
CA PRO A 524 -6.10 12.80 7.45
C PRO A 524 -6.71 13.90 8.31
N MET A 525 -7.45 13.53 9.36
CA MET A 525 -8.11 14.52 10.21
C MET A 525 -7.11 15.27 11.09
N GLU A 526 -6.11 14.56 11.61
CA GLU A 526 -5.09 15.20 12.44
C GLU A 526 -4.18 16.13 11.62
N ILE A 527 -3.86 15.79 10.36
CA ILE A 527 -3.11 16.68 9.46
C ILE A 527 -3.90 17.97 9.19
N ILE A 528 -5.20 17.88 8.86
CA ILE A 528 -6.02 19.05 8.56
C ILE A 528 -6.28 19.92 9.79
N SER A 529 -6.36 19.29 10.96
CA SER A 529 -6.64 19.99 12.22
C SER A 529 -5.38 20.41 12.99
N LYS A 530 -4.18 20.21 12.41
CA LYS A 530 -2.91 20.63 12.99
C LYS A 530 -2.93 22.14 13.30
N LYS A 531 -2.61 22.47 14.55
CA LYS A 531 -2.68 23.83 15.08
C LYS A 531 -1.75 24.77 14.31
N ASN A 532 -2.23 25.97 13.99
CA ASN A 532 -1.48 27.02 13.28
C ASN A 532 -0.94 26.63 11.89
N GLU A 533 -1.40 25.52 11.32
CA GLU A 533 -1.05 25.07 9.98
C GLU A 533 -2.27 25.04 9.06
N ASN A 534 -2.03 25.14 7.75
CA ASN A 534 -3.08 25.15 6.73
C ASN A 534 -2.89 24.08 5.65
N PHE A 535 -2.47 22.90 6.06
CA PHE A 535 -2.31 21.78 5.13
C PHE A 535 -3.65 21.35 4.52
N VAL A 536 -3.57 20.94 3.26
CA VAL A 536 -4.64 20.22 2.55
C VAL A 536 -4.14 18.86 2.11
N ILE A 537 -5.09 17.96 1.86
CA ILE A 537 -4.81 16.59 1.44
C ILE A 537 -5.47 16.37 0.08
N LYS A 538 -4.74 15.76 -0.86
CA LYS A 538 -5.19 15.64 -2.25
C LYS A 538 -4.96 14.24 -2.82
N TYR A 539 -5.94 13.70 -3.52
CA TYR A 539 -5.75 12.60 -4.46
C TYR A 539 -5.10 13.13 -5.74
N VAL A 540 -4.12 12.43 -6.30
CA VAL A 540 -3.41 12.86 -7.52
C VAL A 540 -3.79 11.95 -8.70
N PRO A 541 -4.76 12.35 -9.55
CA PRO A 541 -5.22 11.53 -10.67
C PRO A 541 -4.10 11.10 -11.63
N GLY A 542 -4.09 9.81 -11.97
CA GLY A 542 -3.15 9.22 -12.91
C GLY A 542 -1.86 8.69 -12.30
N CYS A 543 -1.58 8.96 -11.03
CA CYS A 543 -0.54 8.28 -10.26
C CYS A 543 -1.11 6.98 -9.72
N LYS A 544 -0.65 5.82 -10.19
CA LYS A 544 -1.27 4.52 -9.91
C LYS A 544 -0.31 3.59 -9.17
N ALA A 545 -0.84 2.77 -8.29
CA ALA A 545 -0.13 1.61 -7.76
C ALA A 545 -1.01 0.37 -7.88
N LYS A 546 -0.44 -0.72 -8.38
CA LYS A 546 -1.12 -2.00 -8.51
C LYS A 546 -0.98 -2.79 -7.23
N THR A 547 -2.04 -3.44 -6.75
CA THR A 547 -2.00 -4.26 -5.54
C THR A 547 -2.88 -5.49 -5.68
N ASP A 548 -2.55 -6.53 -4.91
CA ASP A 548 -3.34 -7.75 -4.86
C ASP A 548 -4.65 -7.53 -4.09
N ALA A 549 -5.73 -8.11 -4.60
CA ALA A 549 -7.03 -8.10 -3.93
C ALA A 549 -7.42 -9.52 -3.50
N PRO A 550 -8.24 -9.67 -2.44
CA PRO A 550 -8.74 -10.99 -2.05
C PRO A 550 -9.46 -11.69 -3.22
N ASN A 551 -8.93 -12.84 -3.62
CA ASN A 551 -9.53 -13.72 -4.63
C ASN A 551 -10.51 -14.74 -4.00
N ASN A 552 -10.50 -14.89 -2.67
CA ASN A 552 -11.37 -15.80 -1.93
C ASN A 552 -12.51 -15.03 -1.24
N PHE A 553 -13.73 -15.56 -1.35
CA PHE A 553 -14.93 -14.99 -0.75
C PHE A 553 -14.84 -14.72 0.75
N ILE A 554 -14.26 -15.66 1.51
CA ILE A 554 -14.17 -15.59 2.97
C ILE A 554 -13.16 -14.52 3.37
N THR A 555 -12.01 -14.50 2.70
CA THR A 555 -10.98 -13.46 2.88
C THR A 555 -11.53 -12.08 2.54
N LEU A 556 -12.34 -11.97 1.49
CA LEU A 556 -13.03 -10.74 1.12
C LEU A 556 -13.99 -10.28 2.23
N ILE A 557 -14.88 -11.15 2.73
CA ILE A 557 -15.81 -10.78 3.81
C ILE A 557 -15.05 -10.34 5.07
N LYS A 558 -13.98 -11.04 5.46
CA LYS A 558 -13.14 -10.65 6.61
C LYS A 558 -12.44 -9.30 6.39
N GLN A 559 -11.96 -9.03 5.18
CA GLN A 559 -11.41 -7.71 4.82
C GLN A 559 -12.49 -6.63 4.97
N ARG A 560 -13.69 -6.89 4.48
CA ARG A 560 -14.80 -5.93 4.48
C ARG A 560 -15.34 -5.67 5.88
N ARG A 561 -15.33 -6.66 6.77
CA ARG A 561 -15.57 -6.46 8.21
C ARG A 561 -14.68 -5.36 8.78
N ARG A 562 -13.37 -5.45 8.54
CA ARG A 562 -12.38 -4.48 9.04
C ARG A 562 -12.64 -3.10 8.46
N TRP A 563 -12.88 -3.01 7.15
CA TRP A 563 -13.11 -1.73 6.50
C TRP A 563 -14.42 -1.08 6.90
N PHE A 564 -15.53 -1.82 6.98
CA PHE A 564 -16.83 -1.26 7.38
C PHE A 564 -16.79 -0.76 8.82
N ASN A 565 -16.38 -1.62 9.76
CA ASN A 565 -16.34 -1.23 11.17
C ASN A 565 -15.30 -0.13 11.39
N GLY A 566 -14.08 -0.30 10.86
CA GLY A 566 -13.02 0.71 10.97
C GLY A 566 -13.43 2.06 10.40
N SER A 567 -14.07 2.08 9.22
CA SER A 567 -14.57 3.33 8.62
C SER A 567 -15.63 3.99 9.48
N LEU A 568 -16.59 3.23 10.03
CA LEU A 568 -17.64 3.79 10.90
C LEU A 568 -17.03 4.49 12.12
N PHE A 569 -16.16 3.80 12.87
CA PHE A 569 -15.60 4.36 14.10
C PHE A 569 -14.56 5.46 13.83
N ALA A 570 -13.80 5.37 12.74
CA ALA A 570 -12.91 6.45 12.32
C ALA A 570 -13.70 7.69 11.89
N THR A 571 -14.79 7.56 11.15
CA THR A 571 -15.63 8.70 10.77
C THR A 571 -16.33 9.33 11.97
N LEU A 572 -16.81 8.53 12.93
CA LEU A 572 -17.33 9.06 14.18
C LEU A 572 -16.26 9.83 14.97
N TYR A 573 -15.01 9.33 14.99
CA TYR A 573 -13.87 10.05 15.54
C TYR A 573 -13.63 11.39 14.83
N VAL A 574 -13.67 11.43 13.50
CA VAL A 574 -13.56 12.67 12.71
C VAL A 574 -14.60 13.70 13.15
N PHE A 575 -15.85 13.29 13.37
CA PHE A 575 -16.90 14.19 13.86
C PHE A 575 -16.60 14.78 15.25
N THR A 576 -15.94 14.03 16.14
CA THR A 576 -15.52 14.58 17.46
C THR A 576 -14.43 15.65 17.34
N ARG A 577 -13.63 15.61 16.28
CA ARG A 577 -12.49 16.52 16.05
C ARG A 577 -12.82 17.73 15.18
N ILE A 578 -14.03 17.79 14.61
CA ILE A 578 -14.46 18.84 13.67
C ILE A 578 -14.17 20.26 14.16
N MET A 579 -14.33 20.51 15.45
CA MET A 579 -14.12 21.82 16.05
C MET A 579 -12.66 22.26 16.06
N LYS A 580 -11.70 21.32 16.02
CA LYS A 580 -10.27 21.64 15.94
C LYS A 580 -9.89 22.33 14.63
N VAL A 581 -10.66 22.13 13.55
CA VAL A 581 -10.42 22.79 12.25
C VAL A 581 -10.46 24.32 12.37
N LYS A 582 -11.14 24.87 13.40
CA LYS A 582 -11.15 26.32 13.68
C LYS A 582 -9.80 26.87 14.18
N ASN A 583 -8.89 26.00 14.65
CA ASN A 583 -7.57 26.38 15.18
C ASN A 583 -6.48 26.47 14.11
N ARG A 584 -6.87 26.34 12.84
CA ARG A 584 -6.02 26.54 11.67
C ARG A 584 -5.54 28.00 11.56
N LYS A 585 -4.45 28.22 10.83
CA LYS A 585 -3.82 29.55 10.71
C LYS A 585 -4.81 30.57 10.12
N ARG A 586 -5.19 31.55 10.94
CA ARG A 586 -6.27 32.51 10.64
C ARG A 586 -5.98 33.44 9.47
N ASP A 587 -4.72 33.80 9.24
CA ASP A 587 -4.35 34.80 8.22
C ASP A 587 -4.71 34.38 6.78
N LYS A 588 -5.02 33.08 6.56
CA LYS A 588 -5.47 32.54 5.26
C LYS A 588 -6.84 31.87 5.30
N CYS A 589 -7.49 31.73 6.46
CA CYS A 589 -8.79 31.06 6.53
C CYS A 589 -9.91 32.10 6.33
N CYS A 590 -10.49 32.14 5.14
CA CYS A 590 -11.69 32.93 4.90
C CYS A 590 -12.92 32.23 5.52
N PHE A 591 -13.98 32.98 5.81
CA PHE A 591 -15.30 32.42 6.18
C PHE A 591 -15.73 31.29 5.21
N TRP A 592 -15.41 31.43 3.93
CA TRP A 592 -15.70 30.46 2.88
C TRP A 592 -15.00 29.12 3.06
N ASP A 593 -13.75 29.10 3.55
CA ASP A 593 -13.02 27.84 3.76
C ASP A 593 -13.68 27.02 4.86
N ILE A 594 -14.06 27.69 5.95
CA ILE A 594 -14.79 27.06 7.07
C ILE A 594 -16.14 26.54 6.56
N LEU A 595 -16.87 27.32 5.75
CA LEU A 595 -18.14 26.88 5.17
C LEU A 595 -17.98 25.65 4.28
N ILE A 596 -16.94 25.61 3.44
CA ILE A 596 -16.62 24.47 2.56
C ILE A 596 -16.38 23.20 3.38
N TYR A 597 -15.64 23.29 4.48
CA TYR A 597 -15.46 22.14 5.38
C TYR A 597 -16.78 21.72 6.04
N TRP A 598 -17.61 22.66 6.50
CA TRP A 598 -18.93 22.30 7.06
C TRP A 598 -19.83 21.60 6.05
N LEU A 599 -19.89 22.08 4.80
CA LEU A 599 -20.63 21.41 3.73
C LEU A 599 -20.08 20.00 3.48
N PHE A 600 -18.77 19.85 3.46
CA PHE A 600 -18.12 18.55 3.32
C PHE A 600 -18.46 17.61 4.49
N PHE A 601 -18.46 18.09 5.73
CA PHE A 601 -18.82 17.30 6.90
C PHE A 601 -20.28 16.87 6.90
N ILE A 602 -21.21 17.75 6.48
CA ILE A 602 -22.62 17.39 6.27
C ILE A 602 -22.72 16.30 5.21
N TYR A 603 -22.01 16.44 4.10
CA TYR A 603 -21.93 15.42 3.06
C TYR A 603 -21.40 14.08 3.59
N MET A 604 -20.30 14.07 4.35
CA MET A 604 -19.77 12.85 4.99
C MET A 604 -20.76 12.22 5.98
N PHE A 605 -21.43 13.05 6.79
CA PHE A 605 -22.44 12.60 7.75
C PHE A 605 -23.61 11.91 7.05
N LEU A 606 -24.16 12.54 6.00
CA LEU A 606 -25.26 11.97 5.22
C LEU A 606 -24.86 10.65 4.54
N ASN A 607 -23.64 10.55 3.99
CA ASN A 607 -23.14 9.29 3.42
C ASN A 607 -22.96 8.20 4.48
N THR A 608 -22.47 8.55 5.68
CA THR A 608 -22.30 7.60 6.79
C THR A 608 -23.64 7.10 7.31
N LEU A 609 -24.62 8.01 7.46
CA LEU A 609 -25.99 7.67 7.85
C LEU A 609 -26.64 6.75 6.82
N LEU A 610 -26.49 7.06 5.53
CA LEU A 610 -26.97 6.20 4.45
C LEU A 610 -26.30 4.82 4.50
N GLY A 611 -24.99 4.76 4.74
CA GLY A 611 -24.25 3.51 4.91
C GLY A 611 -24.73 2.65 6.08
N LEU A 612 -25.18 3.28 7.18
CA LEU A 612 -25.77 2.56 8.32
C LEU A 612 -27.17 2.01 8.03
N LEU A 613 -27.93 2.68 7.15
CA LEU A 613 -29.32 2.33 6.80
C LEU A 613 -29.45 1.58 5.47
N ILE A 614 -28.32 1.20 4.85
CA ILE A 614 -28.28 0.71 3.46
C ILE A 614 -28.98 -0.65 3.30
N VAL A 615 -28.94 -1.52 4.31
CA VAL A 615 -29.62 -2.83 4.28
C VAL A 615 -31.13 -2.64 4.27
N GLY A 616 -31.66 -1.76 5.13
CA GLY A 616 -33.06 -1.40 5.17
C GLY A 616 -33.51 -0.72 3.88
N LEU A 617 -32.71 0.20 3.34
CA LEU A 617 -32.99 0.86 2.06
C LEU A 617 -33.07 -0.15 0.90
N HIS A 618 -32.14 -1.10 0.87
CA HIS A 618 -32.08 -2.10 -0.19
C HIS A 618 -33.26 -3.09 -0.11
N TYR A 619 -33.65 -3.52 1.09
CA TYR A 619 -34.88 -4.30 1.29
C TYR A 619 -36.14 -3.50 0.89
N ALA A 620 -36.26 -2.22 1.27
CA ALA A 620 -37.39 -1.40 0.87
C ALA A 620 -37.50 -1.27 -0.65
N THR A 621 -36.36 -1.05 -1.33
CA THR A 621 -36.28 -0.98 -2.79
C THR A 621 -36.70 -2.31 -3.44
N TYR A 622 -36.25 -3.44 -2.88
CA TYR A 622 -36.66 -4.77 -3.32
C TYR A 622 -38.18 -4.98 -3.18
N SER A 623 -38.75 -4.67 -2.01
CA SER A 623 -40.17 -4.87 -1.73
C SER A 623 -41.05 -4.02 -2.65
N ILE A 624 -40.71 -2.74 -2.83
CA ILE A 624 -41.43 -1.82 -3.73
C ILE A 624 -41.41 -2.34 -5.16
N PHE A 625 -40.27 -2.83 -5.65
CA PHE A 625 -40.18 -3.35 -7.01
C PHE A 625 -40.96 -4.65 -7.20
N VAL A 626 -40.84 -5.62 -6.28
CA VAL A 626 -41.59 -6.88 -6.39
C VAL A 626 -43.08 -6.57 -6.47
N ARG A 627 -43.57 -5.68 -5.60
CA ARG A 627 -44.97 -5.24 -5.61
C ARG A 627 -45.35 -4.48 -6.87
N SER A 628 -44.44 -3.70 -7.48
CA SER A 628 -44.73 -2.95 -8.70
C SER A 628 -44.83 -3.83 -9.94
N ILE A 629 -44.04 -4.90 -10.07
CA ILE A 629 -44.17 -5.88 -11.18
C ILE A 629 -45.56 -6.51 -11.20
N PHE A 630 -46.08 -6.81 -10.02
CA PHE A 630 -47.34 -7.54 -9.86
C PHE A 630 -48.55 -6.60 -9.70
N TYR A 631 -48.35 -5.28 -9.79
CA TYR A 631 -49.40 -4.27 -9.69
C TYR A 631 -50.31 -4.31 -10.94
N GLY A 632 -51.62 -4.49 -10.74
CA GLY A 632 -52.62 -4.50 -11.81
C GLY A 632 -53.05 -5.88 -12.33
N SER A 633 -52.39 -6.96 -11.88
CA SER A 633 -52.84 -8.33 -12.19
C SER A 633 -53.96 -8.75 -11.21
N LYS A 634 -55.18 -8.95 -11.71
CA LYS A 634 -56.36 -9.36 -10.90
C LYS A 634 -56.32 -10.83 -10.43
N CYS A 635 -55.23 -11.56 -10.68
CA CYS A 635 -55.12 -12.96 -10.30
C CYS A 635 -54.56 -13.10 -8.88
N ASN A 636 -55.25 -13.83 -8.00
CA ASN A 636 -54.77 -14.12 -6.65
C ASN A 636 -53.36 -14.75 -6.64
N ASP A 637 -53.05 -15.59 -7.64
CA ASP A 637 -51.75 -16.26 -7.77
C ASP A 637 -50.57 -15.28 -7.89
N VAL A 638 -50.82 -14.11 -8.49
CA VAL A 638 -49.82 -13.06 -8.69
C VAL A 638 -49.49 -12.36 -7.37
N PHE A 639 -50.49 -12.09 -6.53
CA PHE A 639 -50.28 -11.54 -5.19
C PHE A 639 -49.58 -12.54 -4.25
N VAL A 640 -49.90 -13.83 -4.38
CA VAL A 640 -49.22 -14.90 -3.64
C VAL A 640 -47.74 -14.97 -4.02
N MET A 641 -47.40 -14.86 -5.31
CA MET A 641 -46.01 -14.85 -5.78
C MET A 641 -45.22 -13.65 -5.24
N ALA A 642 -45.81 -12.45 -5.25
CA ALA A 642 -45.16 -11.24 -4.71
C ALA A 642 -44.80 -11.40 -3.22
N ASN A 643 -45.75 -11.89 -2.42
CA ASN A 643 -45.53 -12.14 -0.99
C ASN A 643 -44.49 -13.25 -0.78
N PHE A 644 -44.53 -14.32 -1.57
CA PHE A 644 -43.53 -15.39 -1.50
C PHE A 644 -42.11 -14.86 -1.72
N LEU A 645 -41.89 -14.07 -2.77
CA LEU A 645 -40.57 -13.50 -3.07
C LEU A 645 -40.09 -12.51 -2.00
N GLU A 646 -41.01 -11.75 -1.39
CA GLU A 646 -40.70 -10.85 -0.28
C GLU A 646 -40.30 -11.61 0.99
N TYR A 647 -41.08 -12.63 1.38
CA TYR A 647 -40.76 -13.49 2.52
C TYR A 647 -39.49 -14.29 2.30
N LEU A 648 -39.23 -14.73 1.07
CA LEU A 648 -37.98 -15.42 0.72
C LEU A 648 -36.77 -14.50 0.91
N TYR A 649 -36.85 -13.23 0.49
CA TYR A 649 -35.79 -12.26 0.70
C TYR A 649 -35.56 -11.96 2.19
N LEU A 650 -36.64 -11.77 2.95
CA LEU A 650 -36.56 -11.61 4.41
C LEU A 650 -35.97 -12.84 5.09
N ALA A 651 -36.31 -14.04 4.64
CA ALA A 651 -35.72 -15.28 5.14
C ALA A 651 -34.20 -15.30 4.88
N PHE A 652 -33.73 -14.90 3.70
CA PHE A 652 -32.30 -14.76 3.44
C PHE A 652 -31.61 -13.75 4.36
N LEU A 653 -32.20 -12.56 4.56
CA LEU A 653 -31.66 -11.58 5.51
C LEU A 653 -31.59 -12.16 6.94
N PHE A 654 -32.65 -12.84 7.38
CA PHE A 654 -32.69 -13.50 8.67
C PHE A 654 -31.60 -14.56 8.82
N PHE A 655 -31.40 -15.41 7.81
CA PHE A 655 -30.35 -16.43 7.87
C PHE A 655 -28.93 -15.86 7.77
N ILE A 656 -28.70 -14.82 6.94
CA ILE A 656 -27.43 -14.10 6.92
C ILE A 656 -27.14 -13.58 8.34
N PHE A 657 -28.13 -12.94 8.97
CA PHE A 657 -28.02 -12.40 10.32
C PHE A 657 -27.73 -13.50 11.35
N LEU A 658 -28.53 -14.57 11.36
CA LEU A 658 -28.39 -15.69 12.28
C LEU A 658 -27.02 -16.36 12.16
N PHE A 659 -26.61 -16.72 10.94
CA PHE A 659 -25.32 -17.38 10.74
C PHE A 659 -24.13 -16.47 11.00
N SER A 660 -24.24 -15.16 10.72
CA SER A 660 -23.18 -14.20 11.04
C SER A 660 -22.96 -14.06 12.55
N ILE A 661 -23.96 -14.39 13.38
CA ILE A 661 -23.85 -14.32 14.83
C ILE A 661 -23.39 -15.66 15.42
N CYS A 662 -23.96 -16.76 14.93
CA CYS A 662 -23.85 -18.07 15.57
C CYS A 662 -22.72 -18.95 15.03
N ILE A 663 -22.30 -18.78 13.77
CA ILE A 663 -21.40 -19.73 13.10
C ILE A 663 -20.19 -18.99 12.53
N ARG A 664 -19.00 -19.57 12.72
CA ARG A 664 -17.79 -19.07 12.05
C ARG A 664 -17.90 -19.25 10.54
N LEU A 665 -17.52 -18.21 9.81
CA LEU A 665 -17.72 -18.09 8.37
C LEU A 665 -17.13 -19.25 7.55
N GLU A 666 -16.05 -19.87 8.03
CA GLU A 666 -15.38 -20.99 7.38
C GLU A 666 -16.29 -22.22 7.20
N TYR A 667 -17.19 -22.47 8.16
CA TYR A 667 -18.07 -23.64 8.16
C TYR A 667 -19.33 -23.45 7.30
N CYS A 668 -19.74 -22.20 7.06
CA CYS A 668 -20.94 -21.86 6.29
C CYS A 668 -20.63 -21.20 4.93
N ARG A 669 -19.39 -21.34 4.43
CA ARG A 669 -18.92 -20.69 3.21
C ARG A 669 -19.81 -20.94 1.98
N GLU A 670 -20.26 -22.18 1.76
CA GLU A 670 -21.05 -22.53 0.58
C GLU A 670 -22.48 -21.98 0.67
N TYR A 671 -23.00 -21.86 1.89
CA TYR A 671 -24.30 -21.22 2.15
C TYR A 671 -24.28 -19.75 1.77
N PHE A 672 -23.29 -19.00 2.26
CA PHE A 672 -23.17 -17.57 1.92
C PHE A 672 -22.92 -17.35 0.42
N LYS A 673 -22.15 -18.21 -0.25
CA LYS A 673 -22.00 -18.17 -1.72
C LYS A 673 -23.32 -18.42 -2.44
N GLY A 674 -24.11 -19.39 -1.98
CA GLY A 674 -25.43 -19.71 -2.54
C GLY A 674 -26.41 -18.54 -2.42
N ILE A 675 -26.50 -17.92 -1.23
CA ILE A 675 -27.29 -16.70 -1.04
C ILE A 675 -26.79 -15.56 -1.94
N ALA A 676 -25.48 -15.32 -1.96
CA ALA A 676 -24.89 -14.26 -2.78
C ALA A 676 -25.26 -14.42 -4.25
N ALA A 677 -25.21 -15.65 -4.77
CA ALA A 677 -25.57 -15.94 -6.15
C ALA A 677 -27.06 -15.70 -6.43
N PHE A 678 -27.95 -16.16 -5.53
CA PHE A 678 -29.40 -15.96 -5.68
C PHE A 678 -29.77 -14.48 -5.65
N MET A 679 -29.34 -13.77 -4.59
CA MET A 679 -29.67 -12.34 -4.45
C MET A 679 -29.03 -11.52 -5.57
N GLY A 680 -27.81 -11.88 -6.01
CA GLY A 680 -27.11 -11.24 -7.11
C GLY A 680 -27.83 -11.39 -8.45
N PHE A 681 -28.30 -12.60 -8.76
CA PHE A 681 -29.09 -12.86 -9.97
C PHE A 681 -30.37 -12.02 -9.98
N PHE A 682 -31.08 -12.00 -8.84
CA PHE A 682 -32.29 -11.21 -8.70
C PHE A 682 -32.00 -9.70 -8.84
N SER A 683 -30.99 -9.16 -8.16
CA SER A 683 -30.59 -7.74 -8.26
C SER A 683 -30.17 -7.34 -9.67
N PHE A 684 -29.57 -8.27 -10.44
CA PHE A 684 -29.22 -8.03 -11.82
C PHE A 684 -30.46 -7.93 -12.72
N MET A 685 -31.42 -8.87 -12.56
CA MET A 685 -32.71 -8.82 -13.26
C MET A 685 -33.50 -7.55 -12.94
N MET A 686 -33.56 -7.18 -11.66
CA MET A 686 -34.15 -5.93 -11.18
C MET A 686 -33.61 -4.72 -11.94
N THR A 687 -32.29 -4.62 -12.05
CA THR A 687 -31.61 -3.49 -12.69
C THR A 687 -32.00 -3.40 -14.17
N ILE A 688 -32.04 -4.52 -14.89
CA ILE A 688 -32.47 -4.56 -16.30
C ILE A 688 -33.91 -4.10 -16.46
N VAL A 689 -34.83 -4.59 -15.62
CA VAL A 689 -36.25 -4.22 -15.68
C VAL A 689 -36.44 -2.75 -15.36
N VAL A 690 -35.76 -2.22 -14.32
CA VAL A 690 -35.82 -0.79 -13.99
C VAL A 690 -35.35 0.07 -15.16
N LEU A 691 -34.24 -0.29 -15.82
CA LEU A 691 -33.76 0.43 -16.99
C LEU A 691 -34.75 0.35 -18.16
N ALA A 692 -35.35 -0.81 -18.41
CA ALA A 692 -36.35 -0.98 -19.47
C ALA A 692 -37.63 -0.17 -19.20
N VAL A 693 -38.09 -0.14 -17.95
CA VAL A 693 -39.26 0.65 -17.53
C VAL A 693 -38.98 2.14 -17.61
N ALA A 694 -37.79 2.59 -17.19
CA ALA A 694 -37.40 3.99 -17.23
C ALA A 694 -37.36 4.58 -18.64
N MET A 695 -37.09 3.77 -19.66
CA MET A 695 -37.16 4.20 -21.07
C MET A 695 -38.59 4.38 -21.59
N ASN A 696 -39.58 3.75 -20.95
CA ASN A 696 -40.94 3.63 -21.48
C ASN A 696 -42.00 4.42 -20.67
N LEU A 697 -41.65 4.97 -19.50
CA LEU A 697 -42.59 5.68 -18.62
C LEU A 697 -42.21 7.16 -18.41
N LYS A 698 -43.22 8.01 -18.21
CA LYS A 698 -43.05 9.36 -17.68
C LYS A 698 -42.83 9.30 -16.17
N LEU A 699 -41.56 9.24 -15.75
CA LEU A 699 -41.17 9.27 -14.33
C LEU A 699 -41.24 10.68 -13.73
N SER A 700 -41.22 10.79 -12.40
CA SER A 700 -41.05 12.08 -11.74
C SER A 700 -39.63 12.63 -11.93
N GLU A 701 -39.47 13.95 -11.85
CA GLU A 701 -38.17 14.62 -12.05
C GLU A 701 -37.09 14.07 -11.11
N GLY A 702 -37.42 13.88 -9.82
CA GLY A 702 -36.48 13.33 -8.84
C GLY A 702 -36.00 11.91 -9.19
N VAL A 703 -36.87 11.06 -9.74
CA VAL A 703 -36.51 9.71 -10.17
C VAL A 703 -35.63 9.75 -11.42
N TYR A 704 -35.93 10.63 -12.38
CA TYR A 704 -35.06 10.84 -13.54
C TYR A 704 -33.67 11.31 -13.12
N ILE A 705 -33.57 12.26 -12.19
CA ILE A 705 -32.28 12.74 -11.65
C ILE A 705 -31.52 11.59 -10.99
N ALA A 706 -32.18 10.75 -10.20
CA ALA A 706 -31.53 9.61 -9.55
C ALA A 706 -31.03 8.56 -10.55
N ILE A 707 -31.83 8.18 -11.56
CA ILE A 707 -31.44 7.22 -12.59
C ILE A 707 -30.32 7.79 -13.46
N ALA A 708 -30.44 9.05 -13.90
CA ALA A 708 -29.40 9.72 -14.67
C ALA A 708 -28.09 9.83 -13.86
N GLY A 709 -28.17 10.18 -12.57
CA GLY A 709 -27.03 10.20 -11.66
C GLY A 709 -26.37 8.82 -11.53
N LEU A 710 -27.16 7.75 -11.41
CA LEU A 710 -26.65 6.37 -11.36
C LEU A 710 -25.94 5.97 -12.66
N VAL A 711 -26.57 6.21 -13.82
CA VAL A 711 -25.96 5.90 -15.13
C VAL A 711 -24.66 6.71 -15.32
N CYS A 712 -24.69 8.01 -15.01
CA CYS A 712 -23.53 8.87 -15.07
C CYS A 712 -22.41 8.40 -14.14
N THR A 713 -22.72 7.88 -12.94
CA THR A 713 -21.72 7.33 -11.99
C THR A 713 -20.82 6.29 -12.65
N TYR A 714 -21.39 5.37 -13.43
CA TYR A 714 -20.61 4.30 -14.07
C TYR A 714 -20.02 4.72 -15.42
N LEU A 715 -20.64 5.65 -16.15
CA LEU A 715 -20.08 6.19 -17.41
C LEU A 715 -18.96 7.20 -17.19
N PHE A 716 -18.96 7.90 -16.05
CA PHE A 716 -18.08 9.02 -15.77
C PHE A 716 -16.58 8.66 -15.84
N PRO A 717 -16.11 7.55 -15.23
CA PRO A 717 -14.74 7.09 -15.45
C PRO A 717 -14.39 6.82 -16.91
N MET A 718 -15.32 6.25 -17.68
CA MET A 718 -15.10 5.90 -19.09
C MET A 718 -14.90 7.15 -19.95
N VAL A 719 -15.69 8.20 -19.71
CA VAL A 719 -15.63 9.45 -20.49
C VAL A 719 -14.39 10.26 -20.12
N LEU A 720 -14.10 10.43 -18.83
CA LEU A 720 -13.02 11.32 -18.41
C LEU A 720 -11.62 10.71 -18.51
N ASN A 721 -11.51 9.39 -18.41
CA ASN A 721 -10.22 8.71 -18.28
C ASN A 721 -10.04 7.61 -19.34
N PHE A 722 -10.67 7.76 -20.52
CA PHE A 722 -10.63 6.77 -21.60
C PHE A 722 -9.23 6.26 -21.96
N SER A 723 -8.22 7.15 -22.00
CA SER A 723 -6.84 6.79 -22.31
C SER A 723 -6.13 6.01 -21.20
N ASP A 724 -6.53 6.26 -19.95
CA ASP A 724 -5.85 5.75 -18.76
C ASP A 724 -6.59 4.52 -18.19
N LEU A 725 -7.79 4.19 -18.69
CA LEU A 725 -8.65 3.13 -18.18
C LEU A 725 -8.59 1.88 -19.07
N LYS A 726 -8.41 0.69 -18.47
CA LYS A 726 -8.63 -0.59 -19.17
C LYS A 726 -10.12 -0.79 -19.39
N LEU A 727 -10.64 -0.25 -20.49
CA LEU A 727 -12.07 -0.10 -20.73
C LEU A 727 -12.83 -1.43 -20.62
N MET A 728 -12.33 -2.50 -21.24
CA MET A 728 -12.99 -3.80 -21.20
C MET A 728 -13.04 -4.42 -19.80
N ASP A 729 -11.97 -4.28 -19.03
CA ASP A 729 -11.93 -4.77 -17.64
C ASP A 729 -12.86 -3.95 -16.75
N PHE A 730 -12.95 -2.64 -16.96
CA PHE A 730 -13.86 -1.77 -16.23
C PHE A 730 -15.34 -2.04 -16.59
N ILE A 731 -15.67 -2.27 -17.87
CA ILE A 731 -17.02 -2.67 -18.29
C ILE A 731 -17.42 -3.99 -17.63
N LYS A 732 -16.55 -5.01 -17.70
CA LYS A 732 -16.79 -6.30 -17.02
C LYS A 732 -16.96 -6.11 -15.51
N GLY A 733 -16.09 -5.32 -14.89
CA GLY A 733 -16.16 -4.99 -13.47
C GLY A 733 -17.47 -4.30 -13.09
N THR A 734 -17.93 -3.34 -13.90
CA THR A 734 -19.21 -2.64 -13.70
C THR A 734 -20.39 -3.60 -13.73
N ILE A 735 -20.43 -4.51 -14.71
CA ILE A 735 -21.48 -5.55 -14.80
C ILE A 735 -21.46 -6.43 -13.55
N TYR A 736 -20.27 -6.87 -13.11
CA TYR A 736 -20.15 -7.71 -11.92
C TYR A 736 -20.45 -6.97 -10.61
N ILE A 737 -20.23 -5.65 -10.54
CA ILE A 737 -20.68 -4.85 -9.39
C ILE A 737 -22.19 -4.95 -9.23
N PHE A 738 -22.98 -4.80 -10.30
CA PHE A 738 -24.45 -4.91 -10.21
C PHE A 738 -24.91 -6.26 -9.67
N PHE A 739 -24.22 -7.34 -10.05
CA PHE A 739 -24.45 -8.66 -9.48
C PHE A 739 -24.02 -8.75 -8.00
N MET A 740 -22.92 -8.10 -7.64
CA MET A 740 -22.34 -8.15 -6.29
C MET A 740 -22.99 -7.15 -5.30
N ILE A 741 -23.81 -6.19 -5.74
CA ILE A 741 -24.50 -5.21 -4.89
C ILE A 741 -25.13 -5.84 -3.63
N PRO A 742 -26.00 -6.87 -3.72
CA PRO A 742 -26.61 -7.47 -2.53
C PRO A 742 -25.59 -8.18 -1.63
N THR A 743 -24.47 -8.62 -2.17
CA THR A 743 -23.38 -9.20 -1.38
C THR A 743 -22.67 -8.10 -0.57
N TYR A 744 -22.32 -6.98 -1.21
CA TYR A 744 -21.70 -5.83 -0.54
C TYR A 744 -22.64 -5.21 0.50
N ILE A 745 -23.92 -5.06 0.17
CA ILE A 745 -24.91 -4.40 1.01
C ILE A 745 -25.42 -5.34 2.12
N ASN A 746 -25.94 -6.52 1.79
CA ASN A 746 -26.58 -7.36 2.80
C ASN A 746 -25.54 -8.21 3.52
N ILE A 747 -24.84 -9.07 2.79
CA ILE A 747 -23.95 -10.08 3.40
C ILE A 747 -22.81 -9.41 4.16
N MET A 748 -22.06 -8.54 3.50
CA MET A 748 -20.86 -7.95 4.11
C MET A 748 -21.22 -6.97 5.23
N THR A 749 -22.23 -6.11 5.07
CA THR A 749 -22.62 -5.16 6.15
C THR A 749 -23.22 -5.89 7.34
N ILE A 750 -24.14 -6.85 7.15
CA ILE A 750 -24.69 -7.64 8.26
C ILE A 750 -23.58 -8.39 8.99
N TYR A 751 -22.70 -9.08 8.25
CA TYR A 751 -21.58 -9.80 8.86
C TYR A 751 -20.65 -8.86 9.63
N SER A 752 -20.43 -7.65 9.13
CA SER A 752 -19.55 -6.65 9.76
C SER A 752 -20.08 -6.20 11.12
N ILE A 753 -21.34 -5.77 11.18
CA ILE A 753 -21.99 -5.31 12.42
C ILE A 753 -22.21 -6.49 13.38
N ALA A 754 -22.58 -7.66 12.86
CA ALA A 754 -22.69 -8.89 13.67
C ALA A 754 -21.36 -9.28 14.31
N ASN A 755 -20.21 -8.88 13.74
CA ASN A 755 -18.87 -9.19 14.25
C ASN A 755 -18.09 -7.93 14.66
N ILE A 756 -18.78 -6.91 15.20
CA ILE A 756 -18.14 -5.66 15.66
C ILE A 756 -17.22 -5.83 16.86
N HIS A 757 -17.43 -6.89 17.66
CA HIS A 757 -16.56 -7.30 18.76
C HIS A 757 -15.23 -7.89 18.29
N ASP A 758 -15.15 -8.39 17.06
CA ASP A 758 -13.91 -8.88 16.50
C ASP A 758 -13.06 -7.68 16.06
N VAL A 759 -12.03 -7.34 16.82
CA VAL A 759 -11.08 -6.26 16.49
C VAL A 759 -9.78 -6.79 15.89
N THR A 760 -9.78 -8.03 15.41
CA THR A 760 -8.58 -8.66 14.83
C THR A 760 -8.37 -8.27 13.37
N TRP A 761 -7.11 -8.37 12.90
CA TRP A 761 -6.74 -8.11 11.51
C TRP A 761 -6.98 -9.30 10.57
N GLY A 762 -7.30 -10.49 11.08
CA GLY A 762 -7.94 -11.59 10.33
C GLY A 762 -7.08 -12.40 9.33
N SER A 763 -5.82 -12.04 9.02
CA SER A 763 -5.03 -12.83 8.04
C SER A 763 -3.49 -12.71 8.09
N ARG A 764 -2.88 -12.04 9.08
CA ARG A 764 -1.40 -11.92 9.16
C ARG A 764 -0.89 -12.10 10.58
N GLY A 765 -0.47 -13.33 10.89
CA GLY A 765 0.63 -13.58 11.83
C GLY A 765 0.44 -13.41 13.34
N SER A 766 -0.76 -13.20 13.89
CA SER A 766 -0.95 -13.34 15.35
C SER A 766 -1.29 -14.80 15.70
N SER A 767 -0.35 -15.71 15.44
CA SER A 767 -0.41 -17.06 15.99
C SER A 767 0.10 -17.03 17.42
N GLU A 768 -0.80 -16.77 18.37
CA GLU A 768 -0.54 -17.14 19.76
C GLU A 768 -1.11 -18.53 20.02
N GLY A 769 -0.20 -19.47 20.31
CA GLY A 769 -0.55 -20.77 20.87
C GLY A 769 -1.27 -20.59 22.21
N PHE A 770 -2.16 -21.53 22.51
CA PHE A 770 -2.94 -21.65 23.73
C PHE A 770 -2.19 -21.19 25.00
N LYS A 771 -2.42 -19.94 25.41
CA LYS A 771 -2.25 -19.51 26.81
C LYS A 771 -3.61 -19.62 27.50
N SER A 772 -3.62 -20.05 28.76
CA SER A 772 -4.86 -20.09 29.56
C SER A 772 -5.47 -18.70 29.65
N GLU A 773 -6.72 -18.56 29.21
CA GLU A 773 -7.47 -17.29 29.19
C GLU A 773 -7.49 -16.66 30.61
N SER A 774 -6.94 -15.46 30.75
CA SER A 774 -6.88 -14.79 32.06
C SER A 774 -8.27 -14.25 32.46
N LYS A 775 -8.49 -13.99 33.77
CA LYS A 775 -9.73 -13.34 34.23
C LYS A 775 -9.98 -11.98 33.56
N ARG A 776 -8.90 -11.28 33.18
CA ARG A 776 -8.92 -9.99 32.50
C ARG A 776 -9.39 -10.12 31.05
N ASP A 777 -8.93 -11.14 30.34
CA ASP A 777 -9.33 -11.42 28.95
C ASP A 777 -10.82 -11.77 28.87
N ARG A 778 -11.32 -12.55 29.85
CA ARG A 778 -12.75 -12.85 29.95
C ARG A 778 -13.60 -11.60 30.18
N ALA A 779 -13.17 -10.67 31.03
CA ALA A 779 -13.91 -9.43 31.28
C ALA A 779 -13.99 -8.55 30.02
N GLN A 780 -12.86 -8.39 29.31
CA GLN A 780 -12.82 -7.67 28.03
C GLN A 780 -13.75 -8.31 27.00
N ARG A 781 -13.73 -9.64 26.89
CA ARG A 781 -14.61 -10.37 25.98
C ARG A 781 -16.09 -10.08 26.27
N ILE A 782 -16.49 -10.08 27.54
CA ILE A 782 -17.87 -9.76 27.95
C ILE A 782 -18.23 -8.33 27.57
N ASP A 783 -17.34 -7.35 27.81
CA ASP A 783 -17.58 -5.95 27.43
C ASP A 783 -17.77 -5.79 25.92
N TYR A 784 -16.97 -6.50 25.13
CA TYR A 784 -17.05 -6.49 23.67
C TYR A 784 -18.33 -7.16 23.18
N GLU A 785 -18.74 -8.27 23.79
CA GLU A 785 -20.00 -8.96 23.48
C GLU A 785 -21.22 -8.10 23.84
N ASN A 786 -21.19 -7.39 24.98
CA ASN A 786 -22.22 -6.43 25.36
C ASN A 786 -22.30 -5.26 24.38
N PHE A 787 -21.15 -4.68 24.02
CA PHE A 787 -21.08 -3.60 23.02
C PHE A 787 -21.67 -4.03 21.68
N ARG A 788 -21.32 -5.24 21.22
CA ARG A 788 -21.90 -5.87 20.03
C ARG A 788 -23.41 -6.00 20.14
N PHE A 789 -23.93 -6.52 21.25
CA PHE A 789 -25.36 -6.70 21.45
C PHE A 789 -26.13 -5.37 21.29
N TYR A 790 -25.70 -4.31 21.97
CA TYR A 790 -26.34 -2.99 21.87
C TYR A 790 -26.26 -2.41 20.45
N CYS A 791 -25.07 -2.44 19.83
CA CYS A 791 -24.89 -1.92 18.48
C CYS A 791 -25.79 -2.66 17.48
N LEU A 792 -25.83 -3.99 17.56
CA LEU A 792 -26.62 -4.83 16.67
C LEU A 792 -28.12 -4.61 16.87
N LEU A 793 -28.58 -4.47 18.11
CA LEU A 793 -29.98 -4.20 18.43
C LEU A 793 -30.43 -2.86 17.85
N ILE A 794 -29.67 -1.79 18.12
CA ILE A 794 -29.95 -0.44 17.62
C ILE A 794 -29.92 -0.42 16.09
N TRP A 795 -28.87 -0.97 15.48
CA TRP A 795 -28.70 -0.99 14.03
C TRP A 795 -29.83 -1.76 13.33
N SER A 796 -30.23 -2.92 13.87
CA SER A 796 -31.33 -3.73 13.32
C SER A 796 -32.67 -3.01 13.44
N ALA A 797 -32.95 -2.40 14.61
CA ALA A 797 -34.16 -1.60 14.81
C ALA A 797 -34.22 -0.41 13.86
N CYS A 798 -33.12 0.33 13.68
CA CYS A 798 -33.04 1.46 12.75
C CYS A 798 -33.31 1.02 11.30
N ASN A 799 -32.72 -0.08 10.84
CA ASN A 799 -32.95 -0.58 9.47
C ASN A 799 -34.39 -1.09 9.27
N ALA A 800 -34.96 -1.75 10.27
CA ALA A 800 -36.35 -2.22 10.23
C ALA A 800 -37.36 -1.04 10.19
N ILE A 801 -37.18 -0.06 11.08
CA ILE A 801 -38.02 1.15 11.12
C ILE A 801 -37.88 1.92 9.81
N PHE A 802 -36.64 2.17 9.36
CA PHE A 802 -36.37 2.92 8.14
C PHE A 802 -36.99 2.26 6.90
N SER A 803 -36.78 0.95 6.72
CA SER A 803 -37.36 0.22 5.60
C SER A 803 -38.89 0.22 5.62
N ARG A 804 -39.51 0.01 6.79
CA ARG A 804 -40.96 0.05 6.93
C ARG A 804 -41.53 1.43 6.63
N SER A 805 -40.85 2.50 7.05
CA SER A 805 -41.23 3.88 6.75
C SER A 805 -41.18 4.17 5.25
N ILE A 806 -40.13 3.76 4.53
CA ILE A 806 -40.03 3.94 3.08
C ILE A 806 -41.15 3.17 2.35
N ILE A 807 -41.40 1.92 2.74
CA ILE A 807 -42.48 1.11 2.16
C ILE A 807 -43.86 1.74 2.43
N TYR A 808 -44.08 2.24 3.65
CA TYR A 808 -45.34 2.90 4.04
C TYR A 808 -45.59 4.18 3.21
N LEU A 809 -44.58 5.05 3.10
CA LEU A 809 -44.66 6.27 2.28
C LEU A 809 -44.93 5.96 0.81
N SER A 810 -44.43 4.82 0.30
CA SER A 810 -44.71 4.37 -1.06
C SER A 810 -46.15 3.89 -1.29
N GLN A 811 -46.89 3.50 -0.24
CA GLN A 811 -48.24 2.92 -0.34
C GLN A 811 -49.35 3.97 -0.19
N GLU A 812 -49.18 4.95 0.71
CA GLU A 812 -50.18 5.97 1.02
C GLU A 812 -50.33 7.07 -0.06
N ASN A 813 -49.72 6.89 -1.23
CA ASN A 813 -49.71 7.90 -2.30
C ASN A 813 -49.17 9.28 -1.85
N GLU A 814 -48.40 9.35 -0.76
CA GLU A 814 -47.58 10.49 -0.37
C GLU A 814 -46.36 10.63 -1.30
N GLN A 815 -46.63 10.75 -2.60
CA GLN A 815 -45.61 10.90 -3.64
C GLN A 815 -44.67 12.08 -3.35
N GLY A 816 -45.15 13.12 -2.63
CA GLY A 816 -44.34 14.26 -2.20
C GLY A 816 -43.19 13.86 -1.27
N SER A 817 -43.48 13.17 -0.17
CA SER A 817 -42.49 12.75 0.84
C SER A 817 -41.44 11.80 0.25
N LEU A 818 -41.87 10.81 -0.52
CA LEU A 818 -40.96 9.88 -1.20
C LEU A 818 -40.12 10.58 -2.28
N SER A 819 -40.73 11.49 -3.05
CA SER A 819 -40.02 12.29 -4.06
C SER A 819 -38.93 13.16 -3.42
N ILE A 820 -39.18 13.76 -2.26
CA ILE A 820 -38.18 14.54 -1.52
C ILE A 820 -36.99 13.65 -1.13
N ILE A 821 -37.23 12.46 -0.59
CA ILE A 821 -36.16 11.52 -0.18
C ILE A 821 -35.32 11.10 -1.40
N VAL A 822 -35.98 10.71 -2.50
CA VAL A 822 -35.30 10.34 -3.76
C VAL A 822 -34.51 11.53 -4.30
N THR A 823 -35.06 12.74 -4.22
CA THR A 823 -34.39 13.96 -4.68
C THR A 823 -33.16 14.27 -3.83
N ILE A 824 -33.21 14.09 -2.50
CA ILE A 824 -32.04 14.26 -1.62
C ILE A 824 -30.94 13.26 -2.00
N PHE A 825 -31.27 11.97 -2.18
CA PHE A 825 -30.27 10.97 -2.58
C PHE A 825 -29.73 11.22 -3.99
N GLY A 826 -30.60 11.57 -4.93
CA GLY A 826 -30.20 11.98 -6.28
C GLY A 826 -29.28 13.19 -6.26
N ALA A 827 -29.58 14.19 -5.45
CA ALA A 827 -28.75 15.38 -5.26
C ALA A 827 -27.38 15.04 -4.66
N LEU A 828 -27.28 14.10 -3.72
CA LEU A 828 -25.99 13.64 -3.18
C LEU A 828 -25.12 12.97 -4.27
N ILE A 829 -25.73 12.13 -5.13
CA ILE A 829 -25.02 11.49 -6.26
C ILE A 829 -24.57 12.54 -7.27
N VAL A 830 -25.44 13.49 -7.64
CA VAL A 830 -25.12 14.57 -8.58
C VAL A 830 -24.04 15.48 -8.00
N ALA A 831 -24.12 15.86 -6.72
CA ALA A 831 -23.11 16.66 -6.06
C ALA A 831 -21.74 15.98 -6.12
N LYS A 832 -21.67 14.68 -5.80
CA LYS A 832 -20.45 13.87 -5.94
C LYS A 832 -19.89 13.92 -7.36
N LEU A 833 -20.72 13.72 -8.37
CA LEU A 833 -20.32 13.78 -9.78
C LEU A 833 -19.78 15.16 -10.18
N VAL A 834 -20.46 16.23 -9.77
CA VAL A 834 -20.08 17.61 -10.07
C VAL A 834 -18.74 17.96 -9.41
N PHE A 835 -18.57 17.68 -8.11
CA PHE A 835 -17.31 17.98 -7.42
C PHE A 835 -16.15 17.17 -7.98
N SER A 836 -16.37 15.89 -8.27
CA SER A 836 -15.37 15.07 -8.96
C SER A 836 -15.02 15.62 -10.34
N PHE A 837 -16.02 16.01 -11.14
CA PHE A 837 -15.80 16.57 -12.49
C PHE A 837 -14.94 17.83 -12.43
N ILE A 838 -15.33 18.78 -11.57
CA ILE A 838 -14.62 20.04 -11.40
C ILE A 838 -13.18 19.77 -10.98
N TYR A 839 -12.97 18.87 -10.01
CA TYR A 839 -11.65 18.52 -9.53
C TYR A 839 -10.78 17.89 -10.63
N GLN A 840 -11.30 16.90 -11.35
CA GLN A 840 -10.56 16.24 -12.43
C GLN A 840 -10.23 17.19 -13.58
N MET A 841 -11.15 18.09 -13.95
CA MET A 841 -10.89 19.09 -14.99
C MET A 841 -9.84 20.12 -14.55
N HIS A 842 -9.91 20.56 -13.30
CA HIS A 842 -8.88 21.40 -12.70
C HIS A 842 -7.52 20.70 -12.70
N PHE A 843 -7.49 19.42 -12.29
CA PHE A 843 -6.26 18.64 -12.26
C PHE A 843 -5.70 18.38 -13.66
N LYS A 844 -6.53 18.14 -14.68
CA LYS A 844 -6.06 18.03 -16.09
C LYS A 844 -5.30 19.29 -16.54
N ARG A 845 -5.76 20.48 -16.13
CA ARG A 845 -5.03 21.75 -16.39
C ARG A 845 -3.70 21.79 -15.63
N ILE A 846 -3.67 21.36 -14.37
CA ILE A 846 -2.44 21.26 -13.57
C ILE A 846 -1.45 20.28 -14.21
N ARG A 847 -1.91 19.08 -14.60
CA ARG A 847 -1.09 18.04 -15.26
C ARG A 847 -0.44 18.58 -16.54
N SER A 848 -1.18 19.38 -17.33
CA SER A 848 -0.62 20.07 -18.50
C SER A 848 0.50 21.05 -18.12
N LYS A 849 0.31 21.85 -17.06
CA LYS A 849 1.35 22.75 -16.53
C LYS A 849 2.57 21.99 -15.99
N LEU A 850 2.36 20.94 -15.21
CA LEU A 850 3.42 20.06 -14.71
C LEU A 850 4.25 19.49 -15.86
N ARG A 851 3.60 18.94 -16.89
CA ARG A 851 4.30 18.45 -18.10
C ARG A 851 5.11 19.55 -18.77
N LYS A 852 4.58 20.78 -18.90
CA LYS A 852 5.31 21.91 -19.48
C LYS A 852 6.51 22.34 -18.63
N ASN A 853 6.35 22.40 -17.31
CA ASN A 853 7.42 22.75 -16.37
C ASN A 853 8.51 21.69 -16.36
N ILE A 854 8.15 20.40 -16.34
CA ILE A 854 9.09 19.30 -16.48
C ILE A 854 9.85 19.45 -17.80
N LYS A 855 9.17 19.62 -18.94
CA LYS A 855 9.84 19.86 -20.24
C LYS A 855 10.79 21.06 -20.20
N LYS A 856 10.46 22.12 -19.45
CA LYS A 856 11.28 23.32 -19.32
C LYS A 856 12.54 23.02 -18.49
N LEU A 857 12.38 22.38 -17.33
CA LEU A 857 13.49 21.96 -16.46
C LEU A 857 14.43 20.99 -17.19
N THR A 858 13.89 20.02 -17.93
CA THR A 858 14.69 19.09 -18.75
C THR A 858 15.42 19.80 -19.91
N LYS A 859 14.88 20.91 -20.44
CA LYS A 859 15.56 21.73 -21.46
C LYS A 859 16.66 22.60 -20.88
N GLU A 860 16.47 23.12 -19.68
CA GLU A 860 17.43 23.98 -18.97
C GLU A 860 18.60 23.17 -18.39
N SER A 861 18.40 21.90 -18.05
CA SER A 861 19.44 20.99 -17.54
C SER A 861 20.44 20.47 -18.61
N GLY A 862 20.46 21.05 -19.81
CA GLY A 862 21.43 20.74 -20.86
C GLY A 862 21.19 19.42 -21.61
N TYR A 863 20.15 18.64 -21.27
CA TYR A 863 19.80 17.41 -21.98
C TYR A 863 19.01 17.69 -23.27
N LYS A 864 19.67 18.34 -24.25
CA LYS A 864 19.25 18.29 -25.66
C LYS A 864 19.55 16.90 -26.21
N HIS A 865 18.61 15.97 -26.04
CA HIS A 865 18.12 15.06 -27.10
C HIS A 865 17.21 13.96 -26.51
N LYS A 866 16.06 13.72 -27.18
CA LYS A 866 15.21 12.51 -27.16
C LYS A 866 14.00 12.38 -26.22
N VAL A 867 13.68 13.32 -25.32
CA VAL A 867 12.39 13.27 -24.58
C VAL A 867 11.27 14.06 -25.28
N GLY A 868 11.62 14.96 -26.19
CA GLY A 868 10.66 15.77 -26.97
C GLY A 868 9.70 14.94 -27.82
N GLU A 869 10.18 13.87 -28.44
CA GLU A 869 9.40 12.97 -29.32
C GLU A 869 8.48 12.01 -28.52
N TYR A 870 8.78 11.77 -27.24
CA TYR A 870 7.98 10.89 -26.40
C TYR A 870 6.68 11.52 -25.88
N ILE A 871 6.55 12.85 -25.99
CA ILE A 871 5.38 13.58 -25.47
C ILE A 871 4.33 13.84 -26.56
N GLU A 872 4.64 13.52 -27.82
CA GLU A 872 3.70 13.62 -28.94
C GLU A 872 3.07 12.27 -29.33
N SER A 873 3.60 11.13 -28.86
CA SER A 873 3.12 9.79 -29.22
C SER A 873 2.31 9.04 -28.14
N SER A 874 2.14 9.60 -26.93
CA SER A 874 1.26 9.09 -25.86
C SER A 874 0.15 10.07 -25.52
#